data_AF-A0A8B6BPK3-F1
#
_entry.id   AF-A0A8B6BPK3-F1
#
_cell.length_a   1.000
_cell.length_b   1.000
_cell.length_c   1.000
_cell.angle_alpha   90.00
_cell.angle_beta   90.00
_cell.angle_gamma   90.00
#
_symmetry.space_group_name_H-M   'P 1'
#
loop_
_entity.id
_entity.type
_entity.pdbx_description
1 polymer ?
#
loop_
_entity_poly.entity_id
_entity_poly.type
_entity_poly.pdbx_seq_one_letter_code
_entity_poly.pdbx_strand_id
1 'polypeptide(L)'
;MTQYKSCLVDTKGYERVYDILTKAFGQQPQDASPQFISERLLKTDPLYKAFEEKHKFNLLTYLISSREDDLLKSLELLPLANGAFIPFATHTVSKIFVCSTIVRQLFPGIEDMLVRTVSDQLDELILKLAKSGRTQLIEPSESDVHQLISQSIEKILGQSRDNRALRWHNQGLLNDNWLKSVWEYLRREGVHLPHDLFILPHYDTQLGSNYLLRLSQPLIVELDDRNDLPASVVRCLNEIGVTLLNPLPYHINCCPEIYDKYVERPTVNGVLKLVAGVCQKHVKNFNDNVQSSDKDGFVNFVGSNYSLNNAESILKKLKMFNCDIPDCYVSIKDVSDIAPDDLPPVPLPDQLIKPKTSTEKSLAMHLGARYLSLTEVVESILKTYISRSSTHNNTQKQIMMKYVIENMSLLLHSTEIKNLVSQVDFVRSENGDIRKPNELFDPTDHQLVQLFNDKGKFPQNQDITYLNILKTFGLKSSADLHATDINDVAMCIHSKASLAQTQGSIIAEEQANGLLNILMKNEHLLESFCSNKKLKDVLADLNIIRPLRKPKSYPEILKWFDCQDAFCKPNKMVANAENLVGSIMPLFPDLPLNFIQKLNPSCQDIPIAKVFEQLLLLSKSYSEKYKPEFHHFVKQIYEFLNEVTVDEALIGSMEEQVRCMDGRWVLSTPENLFK
;
A
#
# COMPACT_ATOMS: atom_id res chain seq x y z
N MET A 1 -6.75 99.20 -43.32
CA MET A 1 -7.70 98.18 -43.82
C MET A 1 -6.94 97.12 -44.59
N THR A 2 -6.07 96.40 -43.90
CA THR A 2 -5.20 95.38 -44.50
C THR A 2 -5.00 94.29 -43.46
N GLN A 3 -5.05 93.04 -43.92
CA GLN A 3 -4.86 91.78 -43.18
C GLN A 3 -6.03 91.34 -42.29
N TYR A 4 -6.77 90.36 -42.80
CA TYR A 4 -7.09 89.07 -42.15
C TYR A 4 -8.13 88.39 -43.05
N LYS A 5 -7.72 87.38 -43.82
CA LYS A 5 -8.61 86.36 -44.38
C LYS A 5 -7.77 85.26 -45.05
N SER A 6 -7.10 84.47 -44.22
CA SER A 6 -6.70 83.11 -44.56
C SER A 6 -7.06 82.20 -43.40
N CYS A 7 -8.33 81.82 -43.34
CA CYS A 7 -8.78 80.52 -42.84
C CYS A 7 -10.23 80.41 -43.29
N LEU A 8 -10.48 79.50 -44.24
CA LEU A 8 -11.81 79.07 -44.63
C LEU A 8 -12.44 78.34 -43.44
N VAL A 9 -12.99 79.12 -42.51
CA VAL A 9 -13.92 78.62 -41.50
C VAL A 9 -15.30 78.65 -42.13
N ASP A 10 -16.03 77.54 -42.03
CA ASP A 10 -17.40 77.38 -42.52
C ASP A 10 -18.23 78.65 -42.24
N THR A 11 -18.61 79.38 -43.31
CA THR A 11 -19.35 80.64 -43.21
C THR A 11 -20.67 80.48 -42.45
N LYS A 12 -21.28 79.30 -42.48
CA LYS A 12 -22.49 79.00 -41.71
C LYS A 12 -22.21 78.74 -40.22
N GLY A 13 -21.06 78.17 -39.89
CA GLY A 13 -20.62 77.99 -38.50
C GLY A 13 -20.24 79.32 -37.85
N TYR A 14 -19.59 80.20 -38.61
CA TYR A 14 -19.23 81.56 -38.22
C TYR A 14 -20.45 82.40 -37.82
N GLU A 15 -21.46 82.50 -38.68
CA GLU A 15 -22.68 83.28 -38.41
C GLU A 15 -23.40 82.79 -37.14
N ARG A 16 -23.49 81.47 -36.96
CA ARG A 16 -24.12 80.86 -35.77
C ARG A 16 -23.38 81.20 -34.48
N VAL A 17 -22.05 81.14 -34.47
CA VAL A 17 -21.26 81.46 -33.27
C VAL A 17 -21.28 82.97 -32.99
N TYR A 18 -21.22 83.79 -34.03
CA TYR A 18 -21.31 85.25 -33.91
C TYR A 18 -22.64 85.69 -33.28
N ASP A 19 -23.76 85.10 -33.70
CA ASP A 19 -25.09 85.36 -33.14
C ASP A 19 -25.20 84.94 -31.67
N ILE A 20 -24.61 83.79 -31.30
CA ILE A 20 -24.57 83.29 -29.91
C ILE A 20 -23.82 84.26 -29.02
N LEU A 21 -22.62 84.68 -29.45
CA LEU A 21 -21.76 85.57 -28.67
C LEU A 21 -22.34 86.97 -28.54
N THR A 22 -22.95 87.51 -29.61
CA THR A 22 -23.60 88.83 -29.59
C THR A 22 -24.79 88.86 -28.61
N LYS A 23 -25.59 87.78 -28.57
CA LYS A 23 -26.71 87.64 -27.64
C LYS A 23 -26.26 87.46 -26.19
N ALA A 24 -25.17 86.72 -25.96
CA ALA A 24 -24.71 86.38 -24.62
C ALA A 24 -23.92 87.49 -23.93
N PHE A 25 -23.06 88.21 -24.67
CA PHE A 25 -22.16 89.21 -24.10
C PHE A 25 -22.62 90.65 -24.36
N GLY A 26 -23.72 90.85 -25.09
CA GLY A 26 -24.32 92.18 -25.33
C GLY A 26 -23.46 93.13 -26.15
N GLN A 27 -22.34 92.65 -26.72
CA GLN A 27 -21.39 93.42 -27.52
C GLN A 27 -21.14 92.67 -28.84
N GLN A 28 -21.04 93.41 -29.95
CA GLN A 28 -20.58 92.84 -31.21
C GLN A 28 -19.09 92.47 -31.05
N PRO A 29 -18.70 91.19 -31.18
CA PRO A 29 -17.30 90.81 -31.05
C PRO A 29 -16.48 91.48 -32.16
N GLN A 30 -15.40 92.19 -31.76
CA GLN A 30 -14.53 92.94 -32.70
C GLN A 30 -13.79 92.03 -33.70
N ASP A 31 -13.55 90.78 -33.29
CA ASP A 31 -13.00 89.70 -34.10
C ASP A 31 -13.72 88.40 -33.70
N ALA A 32 -14.02 87.55 -34.67
CA ALA A 32 -14.65 86.25 -34.45
C ALA A 32 -13.69 85.10 -34.83
N SER A 33 -12.39 85.37 -34.90
CA SER A 33 -11.36 84.34 -35.00
C SER A 33 -11.46 83.34 -33.81
N PRO A 34 -11.22 82.03 -34.05
CA PRO A 34 -11.22 81.02 -32.99
C PRO A 34 -10.29 81.37 -31.81
N GLN A 35 -9.16 82.01 -32.09
CA GLN A 35 -8.19 82.45 -31.08
C GLN A 35 -8.74 83.56 -30.19
N PHE A 36 -9.35 84.61 -30.77
CA PHE A 36 -9.99 85.69 -30.00
C PHE A 36 -11.12 85.14 -29.12
N ILE A 37 -11.98 84.29 -29.68
CA ILE A 37 -13.11 83.70 -28.96
C ILE A 37 -12.62 82.84 -27.79
N SER A 38 -11.63 81.96 -28.01
CA SER A 38 -11.10 81.13 -26.93
C SER A 38 -10.37 81.95 -25.85
N GLU A 39 -9.36 82.74 -26.23
CA GLU A 39 -8.42 83.35 -25.28
C GLU A 39 -8.95 84.62 -24.60
N ARG A 40 -9.79 85.40 -25.28
CA ARG A 40 -10.24 86.73 -24.81
C ARG A 40 -11.70 86.80 -24.40
N LEU A 41 -12.52 85.81 -24.76
CA LEU A 41 -13.93 85.74 -24.35
C LEU A 41 -14.17 84.55 -23.40
N LEU A 42 -13.95 83.33 -23.88
CA LEU A 42 -14.35 82.12 -23.15
C LEU A 42 -13.44 81.83 -21.94
N LYS A 43 -12.12 82.01 -22.04
CA LYS A 43 -11.20 81.79 -20.90
C LYS A 43 -11.27 82.87 -19.82
N THR A 44 -11.76 84.06 -20.16
CA THR A 44 -11.82 85.21 -19.24
C THR A 44 -13.17 85.39 -18.56
N ASP A 45 -14.25 84.88 -19.16
CA ASP A 45 -15.61 85.04 -18.65
C ASP A 45 -16.36 83.69 -18.59
N PRO A 46 -16.84 83.25 -17.41
CA PRO A 46 -17.55 81.97 -17.26
C PRO A 46 -18.99 81.98 -17.79
N LEU A 47 -19.53 83.08 -18.33
CA LEU A 47 -20.91 83.16 -18.83
C LEU A 47 -21.27 82.04 -19.82
N TYR A 48 -20.31 81.58 -20.64
CA TYR A 48 -20.54 80.50 -21.59
C TYR A 48 -20.90 79.15 -20.93
N LYS A 49 -20.56 78.97 -19.65
CA LYS A 49 -20.91 77.75 -18.91
C LYS A 49 -22.42 77.61 -18.71
N ALA A 50 -23.16 78.72 -18.70
CA ALA A 50 -24.61 78.75 -18.59
C ALA A 50 -25.33 78.63 -19.94
N PHE A 51 -24.61 78.49 -21.06
CA PHE A 51 -25.21 78.36 -22.38
C PHE A 51 -26.01 77.06 -22.54
N GLU A 52 -27.10 77.13 -23.30
CA GLU A 52 -27.84 75.96 -23.75
C GLU A 52 -26.92 74.97 -24.48
N GLU A 53 -27.22 73.67 -24.39
CA GLU A 53 -26.40 72.59 -24.98
C GLU A 53 -26.11 72.84 -26.47
N LYS A 54 -27.14 73.27 -27.23
CA LYS A 54 -27.02 73.56 -28.66
C LYS A 54 -25.98 74.64 -28.95
N HIS A 55 -25.88 75.67 -28.10
CA HIS A 55 -24.89 76.73 -28.25
C HIS A 55 -23.49 76.25 -27.91
N LYS A 56 -23.34 75.41 -26.86
CA LYS A 56 -22.07 74.77 -26.52
C LYS A 56 -21.55 73.87 -27.65
N PHE A 57 -22.44 73.09 -28.29
CA PHE A 57 -22.05 72.25 -29.44
C PHE A 57 -21.63 73.07 -30.66
N ASN A 58 -22.31 74.18 -30.96
CA ASN A 58 -21.92 75.07 -32.06
C ASN A 58 -20.54 75.71 -31.79
N LEU A 59 -20.30 76.17 -30.56
CA LEU A 59 -18.99 76.71 -30.15
C LEU A 59 -17.90 75.65 -30.25
N LEU A 60 -18.16 74.45 -29.76
CA LEU A 60 -17.22 73.34 -29.86
C LEU A 60 -16.91 73.01 -31.33
N THR A 61 -17.92 72.85 -32.18
CA THR A 61 -17.75 72.55 -33.61
C THR A 61 -16.88 73.61 -34.29
N TYR A 62 -17.11 74.89 -33.99
CA TYR A 62 -16.34 75.99 -34.55
C TYR A 62 -14.88 75.99 -34.09
N LEU A 63 -14.65 75.79 -32.79
CA LEU A 63 -13.30 75.77 -32.22
C LEU A 63 -12.49 74.55 -32.71
N ILE A 64 -13.08 73.36 -32.78
CA ILE A 64 -12.38 72.17 -33.31
C ILE A 64 -12.04 72.35 -34.79
N SER A 65 -12.93 72.98 -35.56
CA SER A 65 -12.73 73.21 -37.01
C SER A 65 -11.51 74.09 -37.32
N SER A 66 -11.02 74.87 -36.35
CA SER A 66 -9.81 75.70 -36.49
C SER A 66 -8.50 74.90 -36.56
N ARG A 67 -8.52 73.62 -36.13
CA ARG A 67 -7.35 72.72 -36.01
C ARG A 67 -6.26 73.18 -35.03
N GLU A 68 -6.57 74.13 -34.14
CA GLU A 68 -5.69 74.59 -33.07
C GLU A 68 -6.15 74.04 -31.71
N ASP A 69 -5.72 72.81 -31.38
CA ASP A 69 -6.21 72.06 -30.22
C ASP A 69 -5.92 72.76 -28.86
N ASP A 70 -4.88 73.60 -28.80
CA ASP A 70 -4.50 74.37 -27.60
C ASP A 70 -5.56 75.41 -27.19
N LEU A 71 -6.38 75.86 -28.15
CA LEU A 71 -7.49 76.77 -27.88
C LEU A 71 -8.58 76.12 -27.01
N LEU A 72 -8.69 74.79 -27.04
CA LEU A 72 -9.72 74.08 -26.27
C LEU A 72 -9.33 73.92 -24.80
N LYS A 73 -8.03 73.90 -24.47
CA LYS A 73 -7.54 73.67 -23.10
C LYS A 73 -8.22 74.61 -22.10
N SER A 74 -8.62 74.07 -20.95
CA SER A 74 -9.37 74.70 -19.86
C SER A 74 -10.83 75.09 -20.16
N LEU A 75 -11.31 74.95 -21.39
CA LEU A 75 -12.71 75.26 -21.72
C LEU A 75 -13.64 74.10 -21.39
N GLU A 76 -14.61 74.37 -20.52
CA GLU A 76 -15.72 73.48 -20.14
C GLU A 76 -16.74 73.25 -21.27
N LEU A 77 -16.28 72.66 -22.37
CA LEU A 77 -17.05 72.41 -23.58
C LEU A 77 -17.07 70.94 -23.99
N LEU A 78 -16.33 70.05 -23.31
CA LEU A 78 -16.30 68.63 -23.65
C LEU A 78 -17.56 67.94 -23.12
N PRO A 79 -18.44 67.39 -23.98
CA PRO A 79 -19.68 66.78 -23.54
C PRO A 79 -19.49 65.33 -23.11
N LEU A 80 -19.88 65.01 -21.89
CA LEU A 80 -19.89 63.66 -21.34
C LEU A 80 -21.24 62.98 -21.55
N ALA A 81 -21.24 61.65 -21.60
CA ALA A 81 -22.44 60.86 -21.83
C ALA A 81 -23.47 60.98 -20.68
N ASN A 82 -23.03 61.34 -19.46
CA ASN A 82 -23.92 61.65 -18.34
C ASN A 82 -24.63 63.01 -18.48
N GLY A 83 -24.37 63.77 -19.55
CA GLY A 83 -24.94 65.09 -19.82
C GLY A 83 -24.13 66.27 -19.28
N ALA A 84 -23.09 66.02 -18.49
CA ALA A 84 -22.21 67.07 -17.99
C ALA A 84 -21.26 67.60 -19.08
N PHE A 85 -20.79 68.83 -18.89
CA PHE A 85 -19.69 69.40 -19.67
C PHE A 85 -18.48 69.54 -18.75
N ILE A 86 -17.31 69.09 -19.21
CA ILE A 86 -16.06 69.19 -18.45
C ILE A 86 -15.01 69.99 -19.22
N PRO A 87 -14.00 70.58 -18.52
CA PRO A 87 -12.90 71.25 -19.19
C PRO A 87 -12.04 70.29 -20.01
N PHE A 88 -11.60 70.73 -21.19
CA PHE A 88 -10.52 70.06 -21.89
C PHE A 88 -9.20 70.24 -21.12
N ALA A 89 -8.45 69.15 -21.04
CA ALA A 89 -7.21 68.94 -20.33
C ALA A 89 -6.33 67.98 -21.16
N THR A 90 -5.14 67.69 -20.64
CA THR A 90 -4.22 66.73 -21.24
C THR A 90 -4.51 65.30 -20.76
N HIS A 91 -4.18 64.29 -21.57
CA HIS A 91 -4.35 62.86 -21.25
C HIS A 91 -3.61 62.39 -19.99
N THR A 92 -2.70 63.20 -19.44
CA THR A 92 -2.01 62.94 -18.17
C THR A 92 -2.88 63.19 -16.94
N VAL A 93 -3.98 63.94 -17.07
CA VAL A 93 -4.86 64.34 -15.96
C VAL A 93 -6.04 63.38 -15.81
N SER A 94 -6.65 62.98 -16.93
CA SER A 94 -7.76 62.02 -16.98
C SER A 94 -7.83 61.37 -18.36
N LYS A 95 -8.49 60.21 -18.46
CA LYS A 95 -8.81 59.57 -19.74
C LYS A 95 -10.31 59.67 -19.97
N ILE A 96 -10.71 60.23 -21.10
CA ILE A 96 -12.11 60.25 -21.55
C ILE A 96 -12.19 59.52 -22.89
N PHE A 97 -13.08 58.54 -22.98
CA PHE A 97 -13.13 57.64 -24.11
C PHE A 97 -14.13 58.08 -25.17
N VAL A 98 -13.67 58.07 -26.43
CA VAL A 98 -14.50 58.34 -27.60
C VAL A 98 -14.84 57.00 -28.25
N CYS A 99 -16.11 56.63 -28.23
CA CYS A 99 -16.59 55.37 -28.81
C CYS A 99 -17.97 55.54 -29.46
N SER A 100 -18.30 54.63 -30.37
CA SER A 100 -19.61 54.59 -31.01
C SER A 100 -20.73 54.37 -29.99
N THR A 101 -21.97 54.73 -30.36
CA THR A 101 -23.14 54.53 -29.52
C THR A 101 -23.34 53.07 -29.10
N ILE A 102 -22.99 52.11 -29.97
CA ILE A 102 -23.08 50.67 -29.70
C ILE A 102 -22.08 50.27 -28.61
N VAL A 103 -20.82 50.70 -28.72
CA VAL A 103 -19.77 50.38 -27.74
C VAL A 103 -20.06 51.05 -26.40
N ARG A 104 -20.66 52.24 -26.40
CA ARG A 104 -21.05 52.94 -25.17
C ARG A 104 -22.05 52.15 -24.33
N GLN A 105 -22.97 51.44 -24.97
CA GLN A 105 -23.98 50.62 -24.28
C GLN A 105 -23.38 49.47 -23.47
N LEU A 106 -22.11 49.12 -23.70
CA LEU A 106 -21.38 48.10 -22.94
C LEU A 106 -20.98 48.59 -21.54
N PHE A 107 -21.01 49.89 -21.30
CA PHE A 107 -20.40 50.54 -20.13
C PHE A 107 -21.42 51.34 -19.27
N PRO A 108 -22.56 50.75 -18.86
CA PRO A 108 -23.51 51.48 -18.03
C PRO A 108 -22.90 51.91 -16.69
N GLY A 109 -23.35 53.04 -16.16
CA GLY A 109 -22.93 53.58 -14.87
C GLY A 109 -21.61 54.36 -14.91
N ILE A 110 -20.80 54.28 -15.97
CA ILE A 110 -19.53 55.03 -16.13
C ILE A 110 -19.62 56.09 -17.25
N GLU A 111 -20.79 56.68 -17.43
CA GLU A 111 -21.06 57.70 -18.45
C GLU A 111 -20.26 58.99 -18.25
N ASP A 112 -19.66 59.18 -17.06
CA ASP A 112 -18.74 60.27 -16.74
C ASP A 112 -17.36 60.13 -17.40
N MET A 113 -17.03 58.94 -17.92
CA MET A 113 -15.76 58.67 -18.61
C MET A 113 -15.91 58.60 -20.13
N LEU A 114 -17.12 58.80 -20.67
CA LEU A 114 -17.45 58.58 -22.08
C LEU A 114 -17.92 59.88 -22.73
N VAL A 115 -17.50 60.14 -23.96
CA VAL A 115 -17.99 61.30 -24.73
C VAL A 115 -19.44 61.06 -25.21
N ARG A 116 -20.28 62.10 -25.16
CA ARG A 116 -21.65 62.07 -25.69
C ARG A 116 -21.66 62.11 -27.22
N THR A 117 -22.49 61.27 -27.84
CA THR A 117 -22.79 61.36 -29.29
C THR A 117 -23.73 62.53 -29.51
N VAL A 118 -23.43 63.41 -30.46
CA VAL A 118 -24.24 64.61 -30.72
C VAL A 118 -24.69 64.68 -32.18
N SER A 119 -23.77 64.52 -33.12
CA SER A 119 -24.03 64.54 -34.56
C SER A 119 -22.84 63.96 -35.32
N ASP A 120 -23.07 63.30 -36.45
CA ASP A 120 -22.01 62.67 -37.27
C ASP A 120 -20.84 63.62 -37.55
N GLN A 121 -21.14 64.89 -37.85
CA GLN A 121 -20.13 65.92 -38.13
C GLN A 121 -19.24 66.23 -36.92
N LEU A 122 -19.83 66.43 -35.74
CA LEU A 122 -19.09 66.73 -34.51
C LEU A 122 -18.35 65.50 -34.00
N ASP A 123 -18.95 64.31 -34.13
CA ASP A 123 -18.33 63.06 -33.70
C ASP A 123 -17.07 62.76 -34.54
N GLU A 124 -17.10 63.02 -35.86
CA GLU A 124 -15.91 62.90 -36.71
C GLU A 124 -14.79 63.87 -36.29
N LEU A 125 -15.15 65.11 -35.92
CA LEU A 125 -14.20 66.11 -35.44
C LEU A 125 -13.58 65.72 -34.08
N ILE A 126 -14.39 65.19 -33.16
CA ILE A 126 -13.93 64.68 -31.86
C ILE A 126 -13.02 63.46 -32.03
N LEU A 127 -13.34 62.56 -32.98
CA LEU A 127 -12.47 61.42 -33.30
C LEU A 127 -11.11 61.88 -33.86
N LYS A 128 -11.09 62.91 -34.71
CA LYS A 128 -9.84 63.52 -35.19
C LYS A 128 -9.03 64.12 -34.05
N LEU A 129 -9.69 64.76 -33.08
CA LEU A 129 -9.04 65.27 -31.87
C LEU A 129 -8.46 64.16 -31.00
N ALA A 130 -9.18 63.06 -30.79
CA ALA A 130 -8.67 61.91 -30.03
C ALA A 130 -7.38 61.36 -30.68
N LYS A 131 -7.36 61.26 -32.02
CA LYS A 131 -6.19 60.80 -32.78
C LYS A 131 -4.99 61.77 -32.74
N SER A 132 -5.20 63.05 -32.42
CA SER A 132 -4.11 64.02 -32.26
C SER A 132 -3.24 63.76 -31.02
N GLY A 133 -3.77 63.07 -30.00
CA GLY A 133 -3.09 62.82 -28.72
C GLY A 133 -2.87 64.05 -27.83
N ARG A 134 -3.33 65.24 -28.24
CA ARG A 134 -3.07 66.51 -27.54
C ARG A 134 -4.05 66.85 -26.42
N THR A 135 -5.13 66.09 -26.31
CA THR A 135 -6.19 66.27 -25.30
C THR A 135 -6.35 64.99 -24.46
N GLN A 136 -7.28 64.98 -23.50
CA GLN A 136 -7.65 63.80 -22.70
C GLN A 136 -8.48 62.74 -23.44
N LEU A 137 -8.83 63.02 -24.70
CA LEU A 137 -9.67 62.15 -25.52
C LEU A 137 -8.86 60.99 -26.08
N ILE A 138 -9.36 59.77 -25.88
CA ILE A 138 -8.69 58.54 -26.30
C ILE A 138 -9.70 57.62 -26.96
N GLU A 139 -9.30 56.99 -28.07
CA GLU A 139 -10.03 55.86 -28.63
C GLU A 139 -9.67 54.60 -27.81
N PRO A 140 -10.65 53.89 -27.24
CA PRO A 140 -10.37 52.80 -26.30
C PRO A 140 -9.59 51.67 -26.99
N SER A 141 -8.46 51.27 -26.40
CA SER A 141 -7.77 50.04 -26.79
C SER A 141 -8.52 48.80 -26.26
N GLU A 142 -8.14 47.61 -26.72
CA GLU A 142 -8.68 46.34 -26.22
C GLU A 142 -8.61 46.24 -24.68
N SER A 143 -7.46 46.60 -24.10
CA SER A 143 -7.26 46.60 -22.65
C SER A 143 -8.13 47.64 -21.94
N ASP A 144 -8.34 48.81 -22.54
CA ASP A 144 -9.21 49.83 -21.95
C ASP A 144 -10.66 49.36 -21.95
N VAL A 145 -11.12 48.67 -23.01
CA VAL A 145 -12.48 48.10 -23.05
C VAL A 145 -12.68 47.10 -21.92
N HIS A 146 -11.74 46.17 -21.72
CA HIS A 146 -11.83 45.20 -20.60
C HIS A 146 -11.91 45.89 -19.23
N GLN A 147 -11.09 46.92 -19.03
CA GLN A 147 -11.10 47.72 -17.80
C GLN A 147 -12.43 48.45 -17.61
N LEU A 148 -12.99 49.05 -18.67
CA LEU A 148 -14.25 49.77 -18.62
C LEU A 148 -15.44 48.84 -18.33
N ILE A 149 -15.47 47.63 -18.91
CA ILE A 149 -16.48 46.62 -18.55
C ILE A 149 -16.35 46.25 -17.07
N SER A 150 -15.13 45.99 -16.57
CA SER A 150 -14.91 45.67 -15.15
C SER A 150 -15.38 46.79 -14.23
N GLN A 151 -15.02 48.04 -14.53
CA GLN A 151 -15.43 49.21 -13.76
C GLN A 151 -16.94 49.43 -13.77
N SER A 152 -17.60 49.20 -14.91
CA SER A 152 -19.06 49.24 -15.03
C SER A 152 -19.72 48.19 -14.13
N ILE A 153 -19.23 46.94 -14.17
CA ILE A 153 -19.71 45.85 -13.32
C ILE A 153 -19.52 46.20 -11.83
N GLU A 154 -18.33 46.62 -11.43
CA GLU A 154 -18.01 46.95 -10.04
C GLU A 154 -18.81 48.15 -9.52
N LYS A 155 -19.06 49.17 -10.35
CA LYS A 155 -19.83 50.36 -9.95
C LYS A 155 -21.31 50.03 -9.73
N ILE A 156 -21.86 49.07 -10.48
CA ILE A 156 -23.29 48.71 -10.41
C ILE A 156 -23.54 47.58 -9.41
N LEU A 157 -22.74 46.52 -9.42
CA LEU A 157 -22.93 45.34 -8.56
C LEU A 157 -22.11 45.40 -7.25
N GLY A 158 -21.18 46.35 -7.13
CA GLY A 158 -20.26 46.47 -6.02
C GLY A 158 -19.01 45.58 -6.17
N GLN A 159 -18.09 45.70 -5.21
CA GLN A 159 -16.91 44.84 -5.14
C GLN A 159 -17.28 43.48 -4.54
N SER A 160 -16.74 42.41 -5.11
CA SER A 160 -17.04 41.07 -4.60
C SER A 160 -16.37 40.78 -3.26
N ARG A 161 -17.10 40.11 -2.37
CA ARG A 161 -16.52 39.46 -1.17
C ARG A 161 -15.87 38.11 -1.50
N ASP A 162 -16.36 37.46 -2.55
CA ASP A 162 -15.83 36.20 -3.10
C ASP A 162 -15.16 36.51 -4.44
N ASN A 163 -13.84 36.40 -4.50
CA ASN A 163 -13.06 36.69 -5.71
C ASN A 163 -13.50 35.89 -6.95
N ARG A 164 -14.42 34.93 -6.83
CA ARG A 164 -14.92 34.06 -7.91
C ARG A 164 -16.30 34.41 -8.48
N ALA A 165 -17.19 35.05 -7.71
CA ALA A 165 -18.57 35.29 -8.15
C ALA A 165 -19.14 36.62 -7.64
N LEU A 166 -19.96 37.28 -8.47
CA LEU A 166 -20.72 38.49 -8.13
C LEU A 166 -22.21 38.23 -8.23
N ARG A 167 -22.99 38.66 -7.23
CA ARG A 167 -24.45 38.52 -7.26
C ARG A 167 -25.03 39.43 -8.34
N TRP A 168 -25.82 38.86 -9.24
CA TRP A 168 -26.32 39.53 -10.43
C TRP A 168 -27.84 39.55 -10.43
N HIS A 169 -28.43 40.74 -10.32
CA HIS A 169 -29.88 40.92 -10.41
C HIS A 169 -30.20 41.34 -11.85
N ASN A 170 -30.65 40.38 -12.66
CA ASN A 170 -31.00 40.53 -14.08
C ASN A 170 -32.25 41.41 -14.33
N GLN A 171 -32.35 42.55 -13.65
CA GLN A 171 -33.49 43.47 -13.69
C GLN A 171 -33.04 44.94 -13.71
N GLY A 172 -31.74 45.21 -13.79
CA GLY A 172 -31.15 46.55 -13.81
C GLY A 172 -30.51 46.94 -15.14
N LEU A 173 -29.52 47.85 -15.08
CA LEU A 173 -28.73 48.29 -16.22
C LEU A 173 -27.89 47.15 -16.82
N LEU A 174 -27.39 46.25 -15.96
CA LEU A 174 -26.71 45.02 -16.36
C LEU A 174 -27.74 43.90 -16.44
N ASN A 175 -28.49 43.81 -17.53
CA ASN A 175 -29.46 42.75 -17.80
C ASN A 175 -28.96 41.79 -18.90
N ASP A 176 -29.75 40.78 -19.24
CA ASP A 176 -29.44 39.82 -20.30
C ASP A 176 -29.09 40.46 -21.65
N ASN A 177 -29.74 41.56 -22.01
CA ASN A 177 -29.46 42.27 -23.27
C ASN A 177 -28.09 42.94 -23.24
N TRP A 178 -27.70 43.51 -22.09
CA TRP A 178 -26.35 44.02 -21.90
C TRP A 178 -25.33 42.89 -22.01
N LEU A 179 -25.54 41.77 -21.32
CA LEU A 179 -24.64 40.62 -21.36
C LEU A 179 -24.49 40.08 -22.79
N LYS A 180 -25.60 39.96 -23.52
CA LYS A 180 -25.61 39.60 -24.93
C LYS A 180 -24.78 40.57 -25.78
N SER A 181 -24.94 41.87 -25.56
CA SER A 181 -24.20 42.91 -26.30
C SER A 181 -22.69 42.84 -26.03
N VAL A 182 -22.28 42.56 -24.79
CA VAL A 182 -20.88 42.36 -24.42
C VAL A 182 -20.28 41.16 -25.17
N TRP A 183 -20.96 40.01 -25.14
CA TRP A 183 -20.48 38.81 -25.84
C TRP A 183 -20.47 38.96 -27.37
N GLU A 184 -21.45 39.65 -27.94
CA GLU A 184 -21.49 39.97 -29.37
C GLU A 184 -20.34 40.91 -29.78
N TYR A 185 -20.03 41.91 -28.95
CA TYR A 185 -18.89 42.80 -29.17
C TYR A 185 -17.56 42.04 -29.13
N LEU A 186 -17.31 41.27 -28.07
CA LEU A 186 -16.07 40.50 -27.91
C LEU A 186 -15.85 39.56 -29.10
N ARG A 187 -16.92 38.91 -29.57
CA ARG A 187 -16.86 38.02 -30.74
C ARG A 187 -16.61 38.77 -32.05
N ARG A 188 -17.32 39.89 -32.30
CA ARG A 188 -17.24 40.61 -33.58
C ARG A 188 -15.88 41.26 -33.78
N GLU A 189 -15.33 41.86 -32.73
CA GLU A 189 -14.05 42.57 -32.79
C GLU A 189 -12.84 41.62 -32.65
N GLY A 190 -13.07 40.31 -32.43
CA GLY A 190 -11.99 39.31 -32.30
C GLY A 190 -11.10 39.57 -31.08
N VAL A 191 -11.67 40.13 -30.02
CA VAL A 191 -10.97 40.55 -28.81
C VAL A 191 -10.69 39.34 -27.93
N HIS A 192 -9.46 39.22 -27.41
CA HIS A 192 -9.11 38.12 -26.53
C HIS A 192 -9.90 38.20 -25.23
N LEU A 193 -10.56 37.09 -24.88
CA LEU A 193 -11.31 37.01 -23.63
C LEU A 193 -10.42 37.38 -22.42
N PRO A 194 -10.77 38.45 -21.67
CA PRO A 194 -9.98 38.93 -20.55
C PRO A 194 -9.99 37.90 -19.44
N HIS A 195 -8.80 37.62 -18.90
CA HIS A 195 -8.71 36.96 -17.61
C HIS A 195 -9.30 37.92 -16.57
N ASP A 196 -10.12 37.40 -15.66
CA ASP A 196 -10.67 38.11 -14.50
C ASP A 196 -11.97 38.92 -14.67
N LEU A 197 -12.62 38.87 -15.82
CA LEU A 197 -13.90 39.56 -16.02
C LEU A 197 -15.09 38.71 -15.54
N PHE A 198 -16.05 39.35 -14.85
CA PHE A 198 -17.29 38.72 -14.37
C PHE A 198 -18.39 38.75 -15.44
N ILE A 199 -18.32 37.85 -16.42
CA ILE A 199 -19.27 37.80 -17.56
C ILE A 199 -19.87 36.42 -17.82
N LEU A 200 -19.65 35.44 -16.92
CA LEU A 200 -20.26 34.12 -17.05
C LEU A 200 -21.52 33.99 -16.19
N PRO A 201 -22.72 33.88 -16.78
CA PRO A 201 -23.94 33.75 -16.00
C PRO A 201 -24.04 32.36 -15.36
N HIS A 202 -24.40 32.33 -14.08
CA HIS A 202 -24.66 31.11 -13.33
C HIS A 202 -25.86 31.34 -12.41
N TYR A 203 -26.83 30.42 -12.41
CA TYR A 203 -27.92 30.41 -11.45
C TYR A 203 -27.64 29.35 -10.41
N ASP A 204 -27.44 29.79 -9.16
CA ASP A 204 -27.27 28.89 -8.03
C ASP A 204 -28.65 28.43 -7.55
N THR A 205 -28.94 27.16 -7.76
CA THR A 205 -30.22 26.54 -7.39
C THR A 205 -30.40 26.44 -5.87
N GLN A 206 -29.32 26.38 -5.09
CA GLN A 206 -29.38 26.31 -3.63
C GLN A 206 -29.68 27.68 -3.01
N LEU A 207 -29.07 28.73 -3.55
CA LEU A 207 -29.25 30.11 -3.09
C LEU A 207 -30.40 30.85 -3.80
N GLY A 208 -31.00 30.25 -4.83
CA GLY A 208 -32.09 30.83 -5.62
C GLY A 208 -31.72 32.18 -6.23
N SER A 209 -30.47 32.35 -6.64
CA SER A 209 -29.90 33.65 -7.04
C SER A 209 -29.01 33.52 -8.28
N ASN A 210 -29.03 34.54 -9.13
CA ASN A 210 -28.15 34.65 -10.28
C ASN A 210 -26.80 35.29 -9.87
N TYR A 211 -25.74 34.81 -10.50
CA TYR A 211 -24.38 35.26 -10.32
C TYR A 211 -23.68 35.44 -11.68
N LEU A 212 -22.72 36.36 -11.71
CA LEU A 212 -21.70 36.42 -12.76
C LEU A 212 -20.42 35.83 -12.20
N LEU A 213 -19.88 34.80 -12.82
CA LEU A 213 -18.62 34.17 -12.46
C LEU A 213 -17.45 34.83 -13.19
N ARG A 214 -16.31 34.84 -12.50
CA ARG A 214 -15.03 35.35 -13.01
C ARG A 214 -14.40 34.36 -14.00
N LEU A 215 -13.89 34.88 -15.11
CA LEU A 215 -13.06 34.13 -16.06
C LEU A 215 -11.64 33.90 -15.50
N SER A 216 -11.49 33.00 -14.52
CA SER A 216 -10.19 32.77 -13.85
C SER A 216 -9.77 31.31 -13.69
N GLN A 217 -10.72 30.37 -13.58
CA GLN A 217 -10.48 28.97 -13.23
C GLN A 217 -11.44 28.06 -13.99
N PRO A 218 -11.12 26.77 -14.14
CA PRO A 218 -11.77 25.95 -15.14
C PRO A 218 -13.10 25.39 -14.59
N LEU A 219 -14.19 25.80 -15.24
CA LEU A 219 -15.58 25.47 -14.91
C LEU A 219 -16.06 24.34 -15.84
N ILE A 220 -17.02 23.51 -15.42
CA ILE A 220 -17.70 22.60 -16.37
C ILE A 220 -19.07 23.18 -16.69
N VAL A 221 -19.46 23.19 -17.96
CA VAL A 221 -20.82 23.54 -18.39
C VAL A 221 -21.66 22.29 -18.59
N GLU A 222 -22.83 22.24 -17.97
CA GLU A 222 -23.87 21.27 -18.30
C GLU A 222 -24.35 21.51 -19.74
N LEU A 223 -24.57 20.42 -20.46
CA LEU A 223 -25.12 20.45 -21.82
C LEU A 223 -26.56 19.93 -21.74
N ASP A 224 -27.52 20.63 -22.33
CA ASP A 224 -28.95 20.25 -22.39
C ASP A 224 -29.18 18.73 -22.52
N ASP A 225 -30.06 18.18 -21.66
CA ASP A 225 -30.81 16.89 -21.62
C ASP A 225 -30.19 15.59 -22.21
N ARG A 226 -28.99 15.60 -22.81
CA ARG A 226 -28.42 14.50 -23.61
C ARG A 226 -26.99 14.12 -23.24
N ASN A 227 -26.27 14.92 -22.44
CA ASN A 227 -24.88 14.67 -22.06
C ASN A 227 -24.57 15.11 -20.61
N ASP A 228 -25.51 14.88 -19.70
CA ASP A 228 -25.33 15.23 -18.29
C ASP A 228 -24.31 14.33 -17.61
N LEU A 229 -23.52 14.93 -16.72
CA LEU A 229 -22.65 14.16 -15.84
C LEU A 229 -23.49 13.33 -14.87
N PRO A 230 -23.09 12.08 -14.56
CA PRO A 230 -23.76 11.32 -13.52
C PRO A 230 -23.78 12.08 -12.19
N ALA A 231 -24.88 12.01 -11.44
CA ALA A 231 -25.04 12.72 -10.16
C ALA A 231 -23.95 12.39 -9.12
N SER A 232 -23.36 11.19 -9.20
CA SER A 232 -22.20 10.79 -8.40
C SER A 232 -20.94 11.59 -8.74
N VAL A 233 -20.69 11.80 -10.04
CA VAL A 233 -19.57 12.59 -10.54
C VAL A 233 -19.74 14.06 -10.16
N VAL A 234 -20.94 14.62 -10.29
CA VAL A 234 -21.23 16.00 -9.89
C VAL A 234 -20.95 16.23 -8.41
N ARG A 235 -21.41 15.33 -7.53
CA ARG A 235 -21.12 15.41 -6.08
C ARG A 235 -19.63 15.35 -5.77
N CYS A 236 -18.89 14.47 -6.46
CA CYS A 236 -17.44 14.39 -6.34
C CYS A 236 -16.73 15.69 -6.77
N LEU A 237 -17.16 16.27 -7.89
CA LEU A 237 -16.60 17.51 -8.42
C LEU A 237 -16.82 18.70 -7.48
N ASN A 238 -18.00 18.80 -6.87
CA ASN A 238 -18.30 19.83 -5.88
C ASN A 238 -17.34 19.77 -4.67
N GLU A 239 -17.05 18.57 -4.14
CA GLU A 239 -16.10 18.40 -3.03
C GLU A 239 -14.65 18.74 -3.43
N ILE A 240 -14.33 18.58 -4.72
CA ILE A 240 -13.05 18.94 -5.31
C ILE A 240 -12.96 20.45 -5.66
N GLY A 241 -14.04 21.21 -5.43
CA GLY A 241 -14.10 22.66 -5.64
C GLY A 241 -14.34 23.06 -7.10
N VAL A 242 -14.83 22.15 -7.93
CA VAL A 242 -15.27 22.42 -9.30
C VAL A 242 -16.73 22.89 -9.26
N THR A 243 -17.01 24.00 -9.93
CA THR A 243 -18.37 24.52 -10.07
C THR A 243 -18.98 24.08 -11.39
N LEU A 244 -20.19 23.54 -11.32
CA LEU A 244 -20.99 23.15 -12.46
C LEU A 244 -21.86 24.33 -12.91
N LEU A 245 -21.71 24.74 -14.16
CA LEU A 245 -22.46 25.81 -14.80
C LEU A 245 -23.71 25.27 -15.47
N ASN A 246 -24.81 26.02 -15.38
CA ASN A 246 -26.02 25.75 -16.16
C ASN A 246 -25.74 25.89 -17.66
N PRO A 247 -26.62 25.36 -18.54
CA PRO A 247 -26.50 25.53 -19.97
C PRO A 247 -26.30 27.00 -20.35
N LEU A 248 -25.19 27.26 -21.05
CA LEU A 248 -24.83 28.62 -21.42
C LEU A 248 -25.80 29.16 -22.49
N PRO A 249 -26.22 30.44 -22.40
CA PRO A 249 -26.99 31.10 -23.45
C PRO A 249 -26.32 30.97 -24.82
N TYR A 250 -27.12 30.89 -25.88
CA TYR A 250 -26.65 30.69 -27.27
C TYR A 250 -25.53 31.68 -27.69
N HIS A 251 -25.62 32.94 -27.25
CA HIS A 251 -24.63 33.97 -27.56
C HIS A 251 -23.29 33.79 -26.85
N ILE A 252 -23.22 32.97 -25.79
CA ILE A 252 -21.96 32.58 -25.13
C ILE A 252 -21.48 31.25 -25.69
N ASN A 253 -22.39 30.28 -25.82
CA ASN A 253 -22.09 28.93 -26.32
C ASN A 253 -21.48 28.92 -27.73
N CYS A 254 -21.84 29.88 -28.60
CA CYS A 254 -21.25 29.99 -29.94
C CYS A 254 -19.85 30.61 -29.97
N CYS A 255 -19.26 31.01 -28.84
CA CYS A 255 -17.89 31.53 -28.77
C CYS A 255 -16.91 30.38 -28.56
N PRO A 256 -16.03 30.01 -29.53
CA PRO A 256 -15.12 28.88 -29.36
C PRO A 256 -14.04 29.12 -28.29
N GLU A 257 -13.61 30.37 -28.11
CA GLU A 257 -12.50 30.75 -27.22
C GLU A 257 -12.77 30.53 -25.73
N ILE A 258 -14.05 30.38 -25.34
CA ILE A 258 -14.42 30.09 -23.96
C ILE A 258 -14.08 28.65 -23.58
N TYR A 259 -14.20 27.73 -24.55
CA TYR A 259 -13.96 26.31 -24.36
C TYR A 259 -12.46 26.04 -24.32
N ASP A 260 -12.06 25.01 -23.57
CA ASP A 260 -10.66 24.60 -23.36
C ASP A 260 -9.78 25.63 -22.59
N LYS A 261 -10.21 26.89 -22.47
CA LYS A 261 -9.50 27.96 -21.73
C LYS A 261 -10.15 28.28 -20.38
N TYR A 262 -11.47 28.46 -20.35
CA TYR A 262 -12.22 28.85 -19.14
C TYR A 262 -13.31 27.85 -18.76
N VAL A 263 -13.88 27.20 -19.76
CA VAL A 263 -14.95 26.22 -19.60
C VAL A 263 -14.56 24.91 -20.26
N GLU A 264 -14.80 23.81 -19.57
CA GLU A 264 -14.68 22.47 -20.09
C GLU A 264 -16.07 21.86 -20.34
N ARG A 265 -16.12 20.97 -21.33
CA ARG A 265 -17.34 20.18 -21.63
C ARG A 265 -17.52 19.07 -20.58
N PRO A 266 -18.75 18.58 -20.35
CA PRO A 266 -19.07 17.53 -19.38
C PRO A 266 -18.65 16.15 -19.93
N THR A 267 -17.37 16.02 -20.28
CA THR A 267 -16.75 14.83 -20.83
C THR A 267 -15.67 14.35 -19.87
N VAL A 268 -15.26 13.07 -19.98
CA VAL A 268 -14.19 12.51 -19.15
C VAL A 268 -12.90 13.34 -19.27
N ASN A 269 -12.55 13.80 -20.48
CA ASN A 269 -11.35 14.61 -20.70
C ASN A 269 -11.46 16.01 -20.07
N GLY A 270 -12.63 16.65 -20.17
CA GLY A 270 -12.90 17.93 -19.51
C GLY A 270 -12.77 17.82 -17.99
N VAL A 271 -13.38 16.79 -17.40
CA VAL A 271 -13.25 16.47 -15.97
C VAL A 271 -11.80 16.24 -15.57
N LEU A 272 -11.05 15.44 -16.32
CA LEU A 272 -9.64 15.15 -16.03
C LEU A 272 -8.77 16.41 -16.06
N LYS A 273 -8.96 17.30 -17.03
CA LYS A 273 -8.25 18.59 -17.07
C LYS A 273 -8.52 19.43 -15.82
N LEU A 274 -9.77 19.46 -15.33
CA LEU A 274 -10.10 20.17 -14.09
C LEU A 274 -9.42 19.55 -12.89
N VAL A 275 -9.46 18.22 -12.79
CA VAL A 275 -8.85 17.47 -11.69
C VAL A 275 -7.34 17.73 -11.60
N ALA A 276 -6.67 17.97 -12.72
CA ALA A 276 -5.24 18.32 -12.73
C ALA A 276 -4.91 19.64 -12.01
N GLY A 277 -5.85 20.60 -11.94
CA GLY A 277 -5.67 21.90 -11.28
C GLY A 277 -6.03 21.94 -9.80
N VAL A 278 -6.39 20.81 -9.19
CA VAL A 278 -6.96 20.74 -7.85
C VAL A 278 -5.92 20.97 -6.76
N CYS A 279 -6.27 21.81 -5.78
CA CYS A 279 -5.42 22.07 -4.62
C CYS A 279 -5.56 21.00 -3.52
N GLN A 280 -4.58 20.93 -2.61
CA GLN A 280 -4.54 19.92 -1.55
C GLN A 280 -5.72 19.99 -0.56
N LYS A 281 -6.28 21.19 -0.32
CA LYS A 281 -7.47 21.36 0.54
C LYS A 281 -8.67 20.59 -0.02
N HIS A 282 -8.89 20.67 -1.33
CA HIS A 282 -9.99 20.01 -2.01
C HIS A 282 -9.79 18.49 -2.11
N VAL A 283 -8.56 18.01 -2.27
CA VAL A 283 -8.23 16.58 -2.14
C VAL A 283 -8.63 16.04 -0.78
N LYS A 284 -8.37 16.81 0.30
CA LYS A 284 -8.77 16.43 1.66
C LYS A 284 -10.30 16.39 1.79
N ASN A 285 -11.01 17.42 1.31
CA ASN A 285 -12.47 17.45 1.33
C ASN A 285 -13.08 16.22 0.61
N PHE A 286 -12.58 15.89 -0.59
CA PHE A 286 -13.00 14.69 -1.30
C PHE A 286 -12.82 13.43 -0.45
N ASN A 287 -11.64 13.27 0.15
CA ASN A 287 -11.30 12.09 0.93
C ASN A 287 -12.16 11.91 2.18
N ASP A 288 -12.56 13.01 2.82
CA ASP A 288 -13.26 13.03 4.10
C ASP A 288 -14.80 13.04 3.94
N ASN A 289 -15.34 13.64 2.86
CA ASN A 289 -16.78 13.91 2.73
C ASN A 289 -17.52 13.07 1.68
N VAL A 290 -16.84 12.59 0.64
CA VAL A 290 -17.52 11.89 -0.47
C VAL A 290 -17.96 10.49 -0.04
N GLN A 291 -19.22 10.17 -0.37
CA GLN A 291 -19.83 8.88 -0.07
C GLN A 291 -19.28 7.74 -0.93
N SER A 292 -19.37 6.51 -0.42
CA SER A 292 -18.89 5.29 -1.08
C SER A 292 -19.45 5.10 -2.49
N SER A 293 -20.77 5.26 -2.67
CA SER A 293 -21.42 5.11 -3.99
C SER A 293 -21.00 6.18 -5.00
N ASP A 294 -20.64 7.37 -4.52
CA ASP A 294 -20.19 8.47 -5.38
C ASP A 294 -18.75 8.24 -5.85
N LYS A 295 -17.89 7.69 -4.97
CA LYS A 295 -16.54 7.24 -5.33
C LYS A 295 -16.57 6.16 -6.40
N ASP A 296 -17.44 5.16 -6.25
CA ASP A 296 -17.64 4.10 -7.25
C ASP A 296 -18.04 4.70 -8.61
N GLY A 297 -18.99 5.64 -8.62
CA GLY A 297 -19.43 6.33 -9.83
C GLY A 297 -18.32 7.16 -10.48
N PHE A 298 -17.54 7.87 -9.68
CA PHE A 298 -16.46 8.73 -10.15
C PHE A 298 -15.29 7.92 -10.75
N VAL A 299 -14.87 6.84 -10.09
CA VAL A 299 -13.81 5.94 -10.58
C VAL A 299 -14.20 5.30 -11.91
N ASN A 300 -15.44 4.80 -12.02
CA ASN A 300 -15.91 4.20 -13.26
C ASN A 300 -16.02 5.23 -14.39
N PHE A 301 -16.45 6.46 -14.08
CA PHE A 301 -16.51 7.54 -15.06
C PHE A 301 -15.12 7.93 -15.57
N VAL A 302 -14.18 8.19 -14.67
CA VAL A 302 -12.81 8.60 -15.04
C VAL A 302 -12.06 7.46 -15.73
N GLY A 303 -12.22 6.22 -15.24
CA GLY A 303 -11.58 5.05 -15.82
C GLY A 303 -12.13 4.64 -17.21
N SER A 304 -13.24 5.23 -17.66
CA SER A 304 -13.75 5.03 -19.02
C SER A 304 -12.83 5.65 -20.10
N ASN A 305 -11.83 6.46 -19.71
CA ASN A 305 -10.82 7.01 -20.61
C ASN A 305 -9.41 6.82 -20.02
N TYR A 306 -8.48 6.32 -20.85
CA TYR A 306 -7.11 6.04 -20.43
C TYR A 306 -6.16 7.23 -20.57
N SER A 307 -6.58 8.34 -21.20
CA SER A 307 -5.79 9.57 -21.29
C SER A 307 -5.95 10.41 -20.03
N LEU A 308 -5.23 10.05 -18.96
CA LEU A 308 -5.30 10.73 -17.66
C LEU A 308 -4.65 12.13 -17.65
N ASN A 309 -3.97 12.52 -18.73
CA ASN A 309 -3.29 13.80 -18.91
C ASN A 309 -2.48 14.17 -17.63
N ASN A 310 -2.54 15.44 -17.19
CA ASN A 310 -1.85 15.91 -15.99
C ASN A 310 -2.57 15.55 -14.67
N ALA A 311 -3.70 14.83 -14.72
CA ALA A 311 -4.55 14.56 -13.55
C ALA A 311 -4.03 13.43 -12.65
N GLU A 312 -3.15 12.57 -13.18
CA GLU A 312 -2.62 11.39 -12.49
C GLU A 312 -2.09 11.71 -11.08
N SER A 313 -1.35 12.81 -10.93
CA SER A 313 -0.76 13.21 -9.64
C SER A 313 -1.80 13.50 -8.54
N ILE A 314 -2.99 13.94 -8.93
CA ILE A 314 -4.12 14.22 -8.03
C ILE A 314 -4.93 12.95 -7.83
N LEU A 315 -5.24 12.19 -8.89
CA LEU A 315 -5.98 10.93 -8.82
C LEU A 315 -5.32 9.93 -7.87
N LYS A 316 -3.97 9.84 -7.83
CA LYS A 316 -3.26 8.99 -6.87
C LYS A 316 -3.48 9.36 -5.40
N LYS A 317 -3.89 10.60 -5.11
CA LYS A 317 -4.11 11.11 -3.75
C LYS A 317 -5.57 11.01 -3.29
N LEU A 318 -6.49 10.72 -4.22
CA LEU A 318 -7.91 10.57 -3.91
C LEU A 318 -8.18 9.18 -3.34
N LYS A 319 -8.87 9.11 -2.21
CA LYS A 319 -9.37 7.88 -1.57
C LYS A 319 -10.61 7.40 -2.31
N MET A 320 -10.40 6.88 -3.51
CA MET A 320 -11.47 6.50 -4.43
C MET A 320 -11.45 5.01 -4.81
N PHE A 321 -10.39 4.27 -4.48
CA PHE A 321 -10.29 2.84 -4.77
C PHE A 321 -10.82 2.01 -3.61
N ASN A 322 -11.63 1.00 -3.92
CA ASN A 322 -12.17 0.10 -2.93
C ASN A 322 -11.05 -0.76 -2.31
N CYS A 323 -11.15 -1.03 -1.01
CA CYS A 323 -10.18 -1.83 -0.27
C CYS A 323 -10.78 -3.19 0.12
N ASP A 324 -9.95 -4.12 0.59
CA ASP A 324 -10.36 -5.44 1.06
C ASP A 324 -11.32 -5.41 2.27
N ILE A 325 -11.33 -4.30 3.02
CA ILE A 325 -12.24 -4.04 4.12
C ILE A 325 -13.56 -3.43 3.58
N PRO A 326 -14.73 -3.96 3.97
CA PRO A 326 -16.03 -3.42 3.52
C PRO A 326 -16.17 -1.91 3.77
N ASP A 327 -16.71 -1.20 2.79
CA ASP A 327 -16.93 0.26 2.80
C ASP A 327 -15.70 1.13 3.07
N CYS A 328 -14.49 0.59 2.93
CA CYS A 328 -13.26 1.36 3.02
C CYS A 328 -12.69 1.69 1.62
N TYR A 329 -12.16 2.91 1.52
CA TYR A 329 -11.54 3.43 0.31
C TYR A 329 -10.16 3.98 0.59
N VAL A 330 -9.22 3.65 -0.30
CA VAL A 330 -7.81 3.99 -0.20
C VAL A 330 -7.35 4.81 -1.39
N SER A 331 -6.23 5.50 -1.22
CA SER A 331 -5.55 6.20 -2.30
C SER A 331 -4.39 5.35 -2.80
N ILE A 332 -4.04 5.45 -4.08
CA ILE A 332 -2.91 4.71 -4.67
C ILE A 332 -1.58 5.13 -4.04
N LYS A 333 -1.50 6.36 -3.55
CA LYS A 333 -0.32 6.85 -2.85
C LYS A 333 -0.10 6.10 -1.52
N ASP A 334 -1.16 5.70 -0.85
CA ASP A 334 -1.10 5.01 0.45
C ASP A 334 -1.05 3.49 0.28
N VAL A 335 -1.79 2.94 -0.68
CA VAL A 335 -1.86 1.50 -0.98
C VAL A 335 -1.71 1.30 -2.49
N SER A 336 -0.64 0.66 -2.92
CA SER A 336 -0.34 0.45 -4.34
C SER A 336 -0.51 -1.00 -4.81
N ASP A 337 -0.90 -1.91 -3.93
CA ASP A 337 -1.03 -3.33 -4.25
C ASP A 337 -2.51 -3.71 -4.40
N ILE A 338 -2.83 -4.37 -5.52
CA ILE A 338 -4.16 -4.87 -5.86
C ILE A 338 -4.27 -6.33 -5.42
N ALA A 339 -5.32 -6.66 -4.68
CA ALA A 339 -5.63 -8.00 -4.24
C ALA A 339 -5.96 -8.94 -5.41
N PRO A 340 -5.62 -10.23 -5.29
CA PRO A 340 -6.15 -11.24 -6.18
C PRO A 340 -7.67 -11.40 -6.01
N ASP A 341 -8.33 -11.94 -7.04
CA ASP A 341 -9.80 -12.07 -7.06
C ASP A 341 -10.30 -12.98 -5.91
N ASP A 342 -9.58 -14.08 -5.64
CA ASP A 342 -9.85 -15.01 -4.55
C ASP A 342 -8.86 -14.79 -3.39
N LEU A 343 -9.36 -14.24 -2.28
CA LEU A 343 -8.57 -14.01 -1.06
C LEU A 343 -8.82 -15.10 -0.01
N PRO A 344 -7.81 -15.42 0.82
CA PRO A 344 -8.03 -16.26 2.00
C PRO A 344 -9.09 -15.66 2.94
N PRO A 345 -9.92 -16.49 3.60
CA PRO A 345 -10.99 -16.02 4.49
C PRO A 345 -10.47 -15.61 5.89
N VAL A 346 -9.39 -14.85 5.91
CA VAL A 346 -8.75 -14.31 7.12
C VAL A 346 -8.37 -12.84 6.91
N PRO A 347 -8.29 -12.03 7.98
CA PRO A 347 -7.84 -10.64 7.85
C PRO A 347 -6.43 -10.58 7.26
N LEU A 348 -6.24 -9.66 6.32
CA LEU A 348 -4.94 -9.43 5.70
C LEU A 348 -4.03 -8.61 6.64
N PRO A 349 -2.70 -8.82 6.62
CA PRO A 349 -1.76 -8.03 7.41
C PRO A 349 -1.74 -6.56 6.99
N ASP A 350 -1.82 -6.32 5.68
CA ASP A 350 -1.80 -5.01 5.04
C ASP A 350 -3.07 -4.83 4.20
N GLN A 351 -3.55 -3.58 4.12
CA GLN A 351 -4.70 -3.25 3.28
C GLN A 351 -4.34 -3.38 1.80
N LEU A 352 -5.25 -3.95 1.02
CA LEU A 352 -5.08 -4.11 -0.42
C LEU A 352 -6.24 -3.45 -1.17
N ILE A 353 -5.97 -2.98 -2.39
CA ILE A 353 -7.03 -2.51 -3.29
C ILE A 353 -7.81 -3.74 -3.79
N LYS A 354 -9.14 -3.75 -3.62
CA LYS A 354 -10.03 -4.80 -4.13
C LYS A 354 -11.05 -4.20 -5.09
N PRO A 355 -10.73 -4.10 -6.40
CA PRO A 355 -11.61 -3.45 -7.37
C PRO A 355 -12.97 -4.15 -7.48
N LYS A 356 -14.05 -3.37 -7.56
CA LYS A 356 -15.41 -3.87 -7.84
C LYS A 356 -15.67 -4.08 -9.33
N THR A 357 -14.99 -3.30 -10.17
CA THR A 357 -15.17 -3.32 -11.63
C THR A 357 -13.85 -3.49 -12.37
N SER A 358 -13.92 -3.98 -13.61
CA SER A 358 -12.77 -4.06 -14.51
C SER A 358 -12.21 -2.67 -14.84
N THR A 359 -13.06 -1.65 -14.89
CA THR A 359 -12.69 -0.26 -15.11
C THR A 359 -11.87 0.29 -13.95
N GLU A 360 -12.29 0.05 -12.71
CA GLU A 360 -11.53 0.42 -11.50
C GLU A 360 -10.16 -0.28 -11.48
N LYS A 361 -10.13 -1.59 -11.75
CA LYS A 361 -8.88 -2.38 -11.84
C LYS A 361 -7.92 -1.78 -12.87
N SER A 362 -8.44 -1.45 -14.06
CA SER A 362 -7.64 -0.90 -15.15
C SER A 362 -7.12 0.50 -14.81
N LEU A 363 -7.95 1.35 -14.19
CA LEU A 363 -7.54 2.69 -13.75
C LEU A 363 -6.45 2.61 -12.67
N ALA A 364 -6.60 1.72 -11.69
CA ALA A 364 -5.60 1.54 -10.63
C ALA A 364 -4.24 1.14 -11.21
N MET A 365 -4.23 0.18 -12.14
CA MET A 365 -3.03 -0.24 -12.85
C MET A 365 -2.40 0.91 -13.66
N HIS A 366 -3.20 1.72 -14.36
CA HIS A 366 -2.70 2.88 -15.11
C HIS A 366 -2.06 3.94 -14.21
N LEU A 367 -2.55 4.08 -12.97
CA LEU A 367 -1.99 4.97 -11.97
C LEU A 367 -0.78 4.37 -11.22
N GLY A 368 -0.32 3.18 -11.62
CA GLY A 368 0.91 2.54 -11.10
C GLY A 368 0.68 1.56 -9.96
N ALA A 369 -0.55 1.13 -9.70
CA ALA A 369 -0.79 0.00 -8.80
C ALA A 369 -0.32 -1.32 -9.43
N ARG A 370 0.07 -2.29 -8.59
CA ARG A 370 0.58 -3.61 -9.00
C ARG A 370 -0.35 -4.72 -8.52
N TYR A 371 -0.60 -5.70 -9.37
CA TYR A 371 -1.36 -6.89 -8.98
C TYR A 371 -0.50 -7.86 -8.16
N LEU A 372 -0.98 -8.27 -6.98
CA LEU A 372 -0.36 -9.31 -6.18
C LEU A 372 -0.82 -10.70 -6.63
N SER A 373 0.11 -11.63 -6.69
CA SER A 373 -0.22 -13.05 -6.80
C SER A 373 -0.82 -13.58 -5.49
N LEU A 374 -1.65 -14.63 -5.61
CA LEU A 374 -2.18 -15.32 -4.43
C LEU A 374 -1.05 -15.85 -3.53
N THR A 375 0.05 -16.31 -4.13
CA THR A 375 1.26 -16.77 -3.43
C THR A 375 1.85 -15.68 -2.55
N GLU A 376 2.04 -14.46 -3.07
CA GLU A 376 2.59 -13.32 -2.30
C GLU A 376 1.70 -12.96 -1.10
N VAL A 377 0.37 -12.93 -1.29
CA VAL A 377 -0.58 -12.64 -0.21
C VAL A 377 -0.52 -13.70 0.88
N VAL A 378 -0.54 -14.99 0.49
CA VAL A 378 -0.43 -16.12 1.42
C VAL A 378 0.90 -16.08 2.18
N GLU A 379 2.02 -15.83 1.49
CA GLU A 379 3.33 -15.72 2.14
C GLU A 379 3.37 -14.61 3.20
N SER A 380 2.79 -13.43 2.92
CA SER A 380 2.72 -12.31 3.87
C SER A 380 1.93 -12.69 5.14
N ILE A 381 0.78 -13.35 4.97
CA ILE A 381 -0.04 -13.85 6.09
C ILE A 381 0.76 -14.83 6.95
N LEU A 382 1.41 -15.82 6.32
CA LEU A 382 2.17 -16.86 7.04
C LEU A 382 3.37 -16.26 7.78
N LYS A 383 4.12 -15.36 7.15
CA LYS A 383 5.24 -14.63 7.78
C LYS A 383 4.77 -13.86 9.01
N THR A 384 3.56 -13.28 8.96
CA THR A 384 2.94 -12.58 10.09
C THR A 384 2.62 -13.53 11.25
N TYR A 385 2.09 -14.72 10.95
CA TYR A 385 1.80 -15.74 11.98
C TYR A 385 3.06 -16.28 12.66
N ILE A 386 4.16 -16.43 11.91
CA ILE A 386 5.44 -16.92 12.44
C ILE A 386 6.13 -15.85 13.30
N SER A 387 6.17 -14.60 12.82
CA SER A 387 6.94 -13.52 13.46
C SER A 387 6.31 -13.01 14.77
N ARG A 388 4.98 -13.13 14.92
CA ARG A 388 4.22 -12.58 16.06
C ARG A 388 3.59 -13.70 16.90
N SER A 389 4.44 -14.56 17.47
CA SER A 389 4.09 -15.85 18.11
C SER A 389 3.16 -15.80 19.34
N SER A 390 2.44 -14.71 19.62
CA SER A 390 1.53 -14.62 20.78
C SER A 390 0.23 -13.82 20.57
N THR A 391 0.02 -13.15 19.43
CA THR A 391 -1.16 -12.26 19.24
C THR A 391 -2.21 -12.75 18.25
N HIS A 392 -1.92 -13.79 17.46
CA HIS A 392 -2.85 -14.25 16.42
C HIS A 392 -3.77 -15.34 16.96
N ASN A 393 -5.06 -15.21 16.68
CA ASN A 393 -6.08 -16.15 17.12
C ASN A 393 -5.82 -17.53 16.49
N ASN A 394 -5.70 -18.58 17.31
CA ASN A 394 -5.54 -19.96 16.84
C ASN A 394 -6.64 -20.34 15.84
N THR A 395 -7.85 -19.81 15.99
CA THR A 395 -8.94 -20.02 15.03
C THR A 395 -8.61 -19.46 13.64
N GLN A 396 -7.96 -18.30 13.54
CA GLN A 396 -7.55 -17.72 12.24
C GLN A 396 -6.45 -18.55 11.58
N LYS A 397 -5.48 -19.06 12.36
CA LYS A 397 -4.47 -19.99 11.84
C LYS A 397 -5.13 -21.25 11.27
N GLN A 398 -6.10 -21.84 11.98
CA GLN A 398 -6.84 -23.02 11.50
C GLN A 398 -7.62 -22.75 10.21
N ILE A 399 -8.34 -21.63 10.13
CA ILE A 399 -9.07 -21.23 8.93
C ILE A 399 -8.11 -21.04 7.75
N MET A 400 -6.98 -20.35 7.97
CA MET A 400 -5.97 -20.14 6.94
C MET A 400 -5.35 -21.46 6.46
N MET A 401 -5.03 -22.37 7.38
CA MET A 401 -4.42 -23.66 7.03
C MET A 401 -5.40 -24.54 6.27
N LYS A 402 -6.69 -24.53 6.65
CA LYS A 402 -7.74 -25.16 5.85
C LYS A 402 -7.79 -24.60 4.42
N TYR A 403 -7.75 -23.27 4.26
CA TYR A 403 -7.69 -22.65 2.94
C TYR A 403 -6.46 -23.08 2.14
N VAL A 404 -5.27 -23.15 2.77
CA VAL A 404 -4.05 -23.63 2.11
C VAL A 404 -4.20 -25.08 1.64
N ILE A 405 -4.80 -25.94 2.47
CA ILE A 405 -5.07 -27.35 2.19
C ILE A 405 -6.07 -27.50 1.03
N GLU A 406 -7.12 -26.68 0.98
CA GLU A 406 -8.09 -26.68 -0.12
C GLU A 406 -7.49 -26.18 -1.44
N ASN A 407 -6.46 -25.32 -1.39
CA ASN A 407 -5.82 -24.69 -2.54
C ASN A 407 -4.38 -25.20 -2.80
N MET A 408 -4.03 -26.39 -2.31
CA MET A 408 -2.64 -26.87 -2.36
C MET A 408 -2.07 -27.00 -3.77
N SER A 409 -2.89 -27.35 -4.76
CA SER A 409 -2.46 -27.47 -6.15
C SER A 409 -1.97 -26.14 -6.72
N LEU A 410 -2.43 -25.00 -6.20
CA LEU A 410 -2.00 -23.67 -6.64
C LEU A 410 -0.84 -23.14 -5.78
N LEU A 411 -0.88 -23.39 -4.47
CA LEU A 411 0.03 -22.77 -3.50
C LEU A 411 1.32 -23.56 -3.28
N LEU A 412 1.28 -24.88 -3.30
CA LEU A 412 2.42 -25.73 -2.93
C LEU A 412 3.39 -26.02 -4.08
N HIS A 413 3.31 -25.26 -5.17
CA HIS A 413 4.42 -25.17 -6.11
C HIS A 413 5.57 -24.33 -5.54
N SER A 414 5.27 -23.37 -4.63
CA SER A 414 6.28 -22.56 -3.96
C SER A 414 6.94 -23.34 -2.81
N THR A 415 8.28 -23.49 -2.87
CA THR A 415 9.08 -24.04 -1.77
C THR A 415 9.04 -23.14 -0.54
N GLU A 416 8.92 -21.83 -0.74
CA GLU A 416 8.80 -20.84 0.33
C GLU A 416 7.50 -21.06 1.12
N ILE A 417 6.36 -21.23 0.44
CA ILE A 417 5.10 -21.54 1.13
C ILE A 417 5.20 -22.84 1.93
N LYS A 418 5.79 -23.91 1.38
CA LYS A 418 5.98 -25.17 2.13
C LYS A 418 6.78 -24.95 3.40
N ASN A 419 7.87 -24.19 3.31
CA ASN A 419 8.71 -23.87 4.46
C ASN A 419 7.94 -23.05 5.49
N LEU A 420 7.21 -22.02 5.08
CA LEU A 420 6.41 -21.20 5.99
C LEU A 420 5.30 -22.02 6.67
N VAL A 421 4.55 -22.82 5.93
CA VAL A 421 3.49 -23.70 6.48
C VAL A 421 4.09 -24.69 7.50
N SER A 422 5.29 -25.22 7.24
CA SER A 422 5.97 -26.14 8.17
C SER A 422 6.22 -25.52 9.54
N GLN A 423 6.28 -24.19 9.62
CA GLN A 423 6.60 -23.42 10.82
C GLN A 423 5.36 -22.85 11.53
N VAL A 424 4.16 -23.03 10.98
CA VAL A 424 2.91 -22.60 11.60
C VAL A 424 2.36 -23.70 12.50
N ASP A 425 2.00 -23.34 13.72
CA ASP A 425 1.34 -24.18 14.71
C ASP A 425 -0.16 -24.33 14.37
N PHE A 426 -0.52 -25.44 13.75
CA PHE A 426 -1.91 -25.77 13.43
C PHE A 426 -2.27 -27.25 13.53
N VAL A 427 -1.28 -28.13 13.67
CA VAL A 427 -1.54 -29.57 13.73
C VAL A 427 -1.81 -29.97 15.16
N ARG A 428 -2.93 -30.66 15.40
CA ARG A 428 -3.23 -31.18 16.73
C ARG A 428 -2.45 -32.47 16.95
N SER A 429 -1.67 -32.56 18.03
CA SER A 429 -1.01 -33.80 18.45
C SER A 429 -1.95 -34.71 19.24
N GLU A 430 -1.61 -35.99 19.40
CA GLU A 430 -2.48 -36.95 20.11
C GLU A 430 -2.72 -36.58 21.59
N ASN A 431 -1.81 -35.82 22.20
CA ASN A 431 -1.99 -35.27 23.55
C ASN A 431 -2.91 -34.04 23.61
N GLY A 432 -3.35 -33.52 22.46
CA GLY A 432 -4.28 -32.39 22.32
C GLY A 432 -3.64 -31.02 22.06
N ASP A 433 -2.30 -30.90 22.16
CA ASP A 433 -1.57 -29.66 21.89
C ASP A 433 -1.65 -29.27 20.40
N ILE A 434 -1.49 -27.98 20.11
CA ILE A 434 -1.31 -27.48 18.74
C ILE A 434 0.19 -27.31 18.50
N ARG A 435 0.70 -27.97 17.47
CA ARG A 435 2.12 -28.07 17.12
C ARG A 435 2.34 -27.71 15.66
N LYS A 436 3.60 -27.42 15.34
CA LYS A 436 4.05 -27.24 13.96
C LYS A 436 4.20 -28.60 13.28
N PRO A 437 3.91 -28.72 11.98
CA PRO A 437 4.18 -29.95 11.23
C PRO A 437 5.63 -30.43 11.39
N ASN A 438 6.61 -29.53 11.34
CA ASN A 438 8.04 -29.88 11.45
C ASN A 438 8.53 -30.27 12.84
N GLU A 439 7.67 -30.20 13.86
CA GLU A 439 7.96 -30.68 15.22
C GLU A 439 7.43 -32.11 15.46
N LEU A 440 6.63 -32.64 14.54
CA LEU A 440 5.94 -33.93 14.66
C LEU A 440 6.58 -34.98 13.74
N PHE A 441 6.48 -36.25 14.16
CA PHE A 441 6.93 -37.40 13.38
C PHE A 441 5.77 -38.05 12.60
N ASP A 442 6.11 -38.74 11.52
CA ASP A 442 5.17 -39.50 10.71
C ASP A 442 4.62 -40.73 11.48
N PRO A 443 3.32 -40.79 11.80
CA PRO A 443 2.73 -41.92 12.53
C PRO A 443 2.60 -43.19 11.68
N THR A 444 2.82 -43.10 10.36
CA THR A 444 2.82 -44.27 9.48
C THR A 444 4.16 -45.01 9.48
N ASP A 445 5.23 -44.40 10.01
CA ASP A 445 6.49 -45.09 10.25
C ASP A 445 6.43 -45.83 11.59
N HIS A 446 6.14 -47.13 11.53
CA HIS A 446 6.06 -48.01 12.70
C HIS A 446 7.32 -47.97 13.57
N GLN A 447 8.50 -47.67 13.01
CA GLN A 447 9.74 -47.60 13.78
C GLN A 447 9.79 -46.33 14.63
N LEU A 448 9.32 -45.20 14.11
CA LEU A 448 9.21 -43.95 14.86
C LEU A 448 8.19 -44.07 15.99
N VAL A 449 7.02 -44.66 15.69
CA VAL A 449 5.96 -44.89 16.68
C VAL A 449 6.48 -45.75 17.83
N GLN A 450 7.21 -46.83 17.49
CA GLN A 450 7.85 -47.70 18.49
C GLN A 450 8.90 -46.95 19.32
N LEU A 451 9.68 -46.05 18.69
CA LEU A 451 10.76 -45.31 19.35
C LEU A 451 10.23 -44.28 20.37
N PHE A 452 9.35 -43.37 19.95
CA PHE A 452 9.01 -42.22 20.78
C PHE A 452 7.94 -42.51 21.83
N ASN A 453 6.98 -43.42 21.57
CA ASN A 453 5.85 -43.76 22.45
C ASN A 453 5.27 -42.56 23.25
N ASP A 454 5.34 -41.37 22.66
CA ASP A 454 4.94 -40.09 23.21
C ASP A 454 3.87 -39.52 22.30
N LYS A 455 2.65 -39.50 22.82
CA LYS A 455 1.46 -38.98 22.13
C LYS A 455 1.62 -37.51 21.71
N GLY A 456 2.50 -36.74 22.36
CA GLY A 456 2.80 -35.36 21.97
C GLY A 456 3.65 -35.23 20.71
N LYS A 457 4.30 -36.31 20.24
CA LYS A 457 5.23 -36.31 19.10
C LYS A 457 4.58 -36.68 17.77
N PHE A 458 3.32 -37.09 17.79
CA PHE A 458 2.58 -37.52 16.60
C PHE A 458 1.29 -36.72 16.42
N PRO A 459 0.85 -36.49 15.17
CA PRO A 459 -0.44 -35.86 14.88
C PRO A 459 -1.60 -36.76 15.33
N GLN A 460 -2.68 -36.16 15.83
CA GLN A 460 -3.87 -36.86 16.31
C GLN A 460 -4.65 -37.50 15.17
N ASN A 461 -4.76 -38.83 15.15
CA ASN A 461 -5.68 -39.66 14.34
C ASN A 461 -6.29 -38.92 13.12
N GLN A 462 -5.43 -38.70 12.12
CA GLN A 462 -5.81 -38.08 10.85
C GLN A 462 -6.00 -39.16 9.79
N ASP A 463 -6.90 -38.93 8.83
CA ASP A 463 -7.03 -39.80 7.67
C ASP A 463 -5.74 -39.80 6.82
N ILE A 464 -5.48 -40.90 6.11
CA ILE A 464 -4.26 -41.10 5.29
C ILE A 464 -4.02 -39.93 4.33
N THR A 465 -5.08 -39.38 3.73
CA THR A 465 -5.00 -38.23 2.83
C THR A 465 -4.41 -37.00 3.51
N TYR A 466 -4.88 -36.69 4.72
CA TYR A 466 -4.38 -35.55 5.49
C TYR A 466 -2.95 -35.80 6.00
N LEU A 467 -2.62 -37.03 6.36
CA LEU A 467 -1.25 -37.40 6.71
C LEU A 467 -0.28 -37.17 5.54
N ASN A 468 -0.64 -37.58 4.33
CA ASN A 468 0.19 -37.33 3.14
C ASN A 468 0.42 -35.83 2.90
N ILE A 469 -0.59 -35.00 3.17
CA ILE A 469 -0.47 -33.54 3.12
C ILE A 469 0.51 -33.04 4.19
N LEU A 470 0.36 -33.47 5.43
CA LEU A 470 1.28 -33.09 6.51
C LEU A 470 2.73 -33.51 6.22
N LYS A 471 2.97 -34.65 5.55
CA LYS A 471 4.31 -35.02 5.08
C LYS A 471 4.88 -33.97 4.13
N THR A 472 4.08 -33.42 3.22
CA THR A 472 4.52 -32.31 2.35
C THR A 472 4.81 -31.02 3.11
N PHE A 473 4.22 -30.86 4.30
CA PHE A 473 4.48 -29.75 5.23
C PHE A 473 5.61 -30.02 6.21
N GLY A 474 6.31 -31.15 6.10
CA GLY A 474 7.55 -31.41 6.84
C GLY A 474 7.42 -32.28 8.08
N LEU A 475 6.45 -33.20 8.15
CA LEU A 475 6.52 -34.28 9.15
C LEU A 475 7.87 -35.00 9.05
N LYS A 476 8.50 -35.21 10.21
CA LYS A 476 9.79 -35.89 10.31
C LYS A 476 9.65 -37.37 10.03
N SER A 477 10.53 -37.88 9.17
CA SER A 477 10.73 -39.30 8.90
C SER A 477 11.90 -39.85 9.71
N SER A 478 12.17 -41.15 9.57
CA SER A 478 13.35 -41.79 10.16
C SER A 478 14.69 -41.26 9.63
N ALA A 479 14.69 -40.58 8.47
CA ALA A 479 15.87 -39.90 7.94
C ALA A 479 16.15 -38.55 8.63
N ASP A 480 15.15 -37.96 9.28
CA ASP A 480 15.23 -36.62 9.91
C ASP A 480 15.61 -36.70 11.40
N LEU A 481 15.98 -37.88 11.89
CA LEU A 481 16.38 -38.09 13.27
C LEU A 481 17.76 -37.48 13.55
N HIS A 482 17.87 -36.77 14.67
CA HIS A 482 19.13 -36.23 15.15
C HIS A 482 19.63 -36.96 16.41
N ALA A 483 20.91 -36.79 16.71
CA ALA A 483 21.55 -37.35 17.90
C ALA A 483 20.80 -37.00 19.19
N THR A 484 20.25 -35.79 19.26
CA THR A 484 19.47 -35.29 20.40
C THR A 484 18.16 -36.04 20.56
N ASP A 485 17.43 -36.30 19.46
CA ASP A 485 16.16 -37.04 19.51
C ASP A 485 16.40 -38.48 20.03
N ILE A 486 17.48 -39.11 19.57
CA ILE A 486 17.89 -40.44 20.04
C ILE A 486 18.29 -40.42 21.51
N ASN A 487 19.06 -39.41 21.92
CA ASN A 487 19.48 -39.24 23.30
C ASN A 487 18.29 -39.03 24.26
N ASP A 488 17.29 -38.24 23.86
CA ASP A 488 16.09 -38.01 24.67
C ASP A 488 15.32 -39.31 24.93
N VAL A 489 15.20 -40.15 23.91
CA VAL A 489 14.58 -41.48 24.04
C VAL A 489 15.43 -42.40 24.92
N ALA A 490 16.75 -42.41 24.73
CA ALA A 490 17.68 -43.20 25.53
C ALA A 490 17.65 -42.80 27.02
N MET A 491 17.58 -41.49 27.32
CA MET A 491 17.43 -40.97 28.67
C MET A 491 16.08 -41.34 29.27
N CYS A 492 15.01 -41.31 28.47
CA CYS A 492 13.69 -41.78 28.88
C CYS A 492 13.73 -43.27 29.26
N ILE A 493 14.32 -44.13 28.43
CA ILE A 493 14.51 -45.57 28.74
C ILE A 493 15.34 -45.72 30.03
N HIS A 494 16.48 -45.02 30.13
CA HIS A 494 17.36 -45.09 31.30
C HIS A 494 16.64 -44.70 32.59
N SER A 495 15.83 -43.63 32.57
CA SER A 495 15.05 -43.19 33.74
C SER A 495 13.98 -44.20 34.15
N LYS A 496 13.41 -44.94 33.19
CA LYS A 496 12.42 -45.99 33.42
C LYS A 496 13.04 -47.34 33.79
N ALA A 497 14.35 -47.53 33.55
CA ALA A 497 15.04 -48.81 33.77
C ALA A 497 14.99 -49.30 35.24
N SER A 498 14.92 -48.35 36.19
CA SER A 498 14.85 -48.64 37.63
C SER A 498 13.42 -48.92 38.15
N LEU A 499 12.39 -48.76 37.31
CA LEU A 499 10.99 -49.01 37.67
C LEU A 499 10.66 -50.49 37.45
N ALA A 500 11.16 -51.34 38.34
CA ALA A 500 10.86 -52.77 38.36
C ALA A 500 9.33 -53.03 38.43
N GLN A 501 8.82 -53.80 37.47
CA GLN A 501 7.49 -54.47 37.48
C GLN A 501 6.21 -53.61 37.35
N THR A 502 6.21 -52.58 36.49
CA THR A 502 4.96 -51.83 36.13
C THR A 502 4.72 -51.80 34.60
N GLN A 503 3.55 -51.30 34.15
CA GLN A 503 3.27 -51.05 32.71
C GLN A 503 4.36 -50.22 32.01
N GLY A 504 5.11 -49.40 32.76
CA GLY A 504 6.27 -48.65 32.24
C GLY A 504 7.39 -49.54 31.70
N SER A 505 7.50 -50.80 32.14
CA SER A 505 8.47 -51.77 31.63
C SER A 505 8.17 -52.25 30.21
N ILE A 506 6.88 -52.35 29.83
CA ILE A 506 6.49 -52.79 28.48
C ILE A 506 6.80 -51.68 27.48
N ILE A 507 6.43 -50.43 27.84
CA ILE A 507 6.72 -49.24 27.05
C ILE A 507 8.24 -49.07 26.85
N ALA A 508 9.03 -49.18 27.92
CA ALA A 508 10.48 -49.07 27.81
C ALA A 508 11.09 -50.19 26.94
N GLU A 509 10.52 -51.40 26.95
CA GLU A 509 10.95 -52.51 26.10
C GLU A 509 10.65 -52.26 24.62
N GLU A 510 9.46 -51.73 24.30
CA GLU A 510 9.12 -51.30 22.94
C GLU A 510 10.08 -50.20 22.46
N GLN A 511 10.32 -49.17 23.28
CA GLN A 511 11.21 -48.05 22.95
C GLN A 511 12.67 -48.52 22.75
N ALA A 512 13.17 -49.43 23.60
CA ALA A 512 14.53 -49.97 23.47
C ALA A 512 14.70 -50.79 22.19
N ASN A 513 13.71 -51.61 21.84
CA ASN A 513 13.73 -52.36 20.58
C ASN A 513 13.66 -51.41 19.37
N GLY A 514 12.82 -50.37 19.42
CA GLY A 514 12.75 -49.33 18.40
C GLY A 514 14.07 -48.57 18.23
N LEU A 515 14.72 -48.22 19.35
CA LEU A 515 16.02 -47.58 19.40
C LEU A 515 17.10 -48.42 18.71
N LEU A 516 17.22 -49.70 19.06
CA LEU A 516 18.19 -50.60 18.43
C LEU A 516 17.94 -50.74 16.93
N ASN A 517 16.68 -50.92 16.52
CA ASN A 517 16.32 -51.03 15.11
C ASN A 517 16.69 -49.79 14.29
N ILE A 518 16.47 -48.60 14.84
CA ILE A 518 16.82 -47.33 14.18
C ILE A 518 18.34 -47.15 14.12
N LEU A 519 19.06 -47.44 15.20
CA LEU A 519 20.52 -47.33 15.23
C LEU A 519 21.20 -48.31 14.27
N MET A 520 20.67 -49.53 14.13
CA MET A 520 21.20 -50.52 13.16
C MET A 520 20.99 -50.07 11.71
N LYS A 521 19.89 -49.38 11.40
CA LYS A 521 19.64 -48.83 10.05
C LYS A 521 20.39 -47.53 9.79
N ASN A 522 20.59 -46.72 10.82
CA ASN A 522 21.19 -45.39 10.75
C ASN A 522 22.47 -45.32 11.57
N GLU A 523 23.42 -46.22 11.29
CA GLU A 523 24.66 -46.34 12.08
C GLU A 523 25.48 -45.04 12.13
N HIS A 524 25.34 -44.17 11.13
CA HIS A 524 25.99 -42.86 11.09
C HIS A 524 25.59 -41.96 12.28
N LEU A 525 24.40 -42.15 12.87
CA LEU A 525 23.95 -41.43 14.06
C LEU A 525 24.85 -41.69 15.27
N LEU A 526 25.47 -42.87 15.38
CA LEU A 526 26.38 -43.20 16.48
C LEU A 526 27.62 -42.29 16.53
N GLU A 527 28.07 -41.83 15.36
CA GLU A 527 29.21 -40.92 15.22
C GLU A 527 28.81 -39.43 15.28
N SER A 528 27.50 -39.14 15.27
CA SER A 528 27.00 -37.77 15.39
C SER A 528 27.18 -37.22 16.81
N PHE A 529 27.37 -35.91 16.91
CA PHE A 529 27.59 -35.25 18.20
C PHE A 529 26.25 -34.95 18.89
N CYS A 530 26.13 -35.35 20.15
CA CYS A 530 25.09 -34.90 21.06
C CYS A 530 25.76 -34.05 22.15
N SER A 531 25.46 -32.76 22.17
CA SER A 531 26.21 -31.76 22.95
C SER A 531 27.70 -31.78 22.57
N ASN A 532 28.56 -32.35 23.43
CA ASN A 532 30.02 -32.35 23.26
C ASN A 532 30.63 -33.77 23.16
N LYS A 533 29.79 -34.82 23.09
CA LYS A 533 30.24 -36.22 23.00
C LYS A 533 29.61 -36.89 21.78
N LYS A 534 30.26 -37.91 21.24
CA LYS A 534 29.62 -38.74 20.22
C LYS A 534 28.47 -39.51 20.85
N LEU A 535 27.39 -39.71 20.09
CA LEU A 535 26.20 -40.39 20.58
C LEU A 535 26.53 -41.77 21.15
N LYS A 536 27.41 -42.55 20.50
CA LYS A 536 27.85 -43.85 21.01
C LYS A 536 28.45 -43.80 22.41
N ASP A 537 29.23 -42.77 22.73
CA ASP A 537 29.87 -42.61 24.04
C ASP A 537 28.83 -42.25 25.11
N VAL A 538 27.81 -41.48 24.74
CA VAL A 538 26.68 -41.17 25.62
C VAL A 538 25.84 -42.42 25.88
N LEU A 539 25.48 -43.14 24.82
CA LEU A 539 24.66 -44.36 24.90
C LEU A 539 25.36 -45.49 25.66
N ALA A 540 26.69 -45.59 25.58
CA ALA A 540 27.49 -46.61 26.27
C ALA A 540 27.32 -46.58 27.80
N ASP A 541 26.99 -45.41 28.36
CA ASP A 541 26.84 -45.19 29.79
C ASP A 541 25.39 -45.24 30.30
N LEU A 542 24.41 -45.47 29.42
CA LEU A 542 22.98 -45.50 29.76
C LEU A 542 22.42 -46.92 29.82
N ASN A 543 21.48 -47.18 30.74
CA ASN A 543 20.77 -48.46 30.83
C ASN A 543 19.72 -48.56 29.71
N ILE A 544 20.13 -49.00 28.53
CA ILE A 544 19.28 -49.00 27.32
C ILE A 544 19.17 -50.37 26.62
N ILE A 545 20.02 -51.34 26.97
CA ILE A 545 20.02 -52.67 26.34
C ILE A 545 19.45 -53.69 27.30
N ARG A 546 18.47 -54.46 26.82
CA ARG A 546 17.96 -55.60 27.58
C ARG A 546 19.00 -56.73 27.54
N PRO A 547 19.47 -57.23 28.68
CA PRO A 547 20.45 -58.33 28.69
C PRO A 547 19.84 -59.61 28.13
N LEU A 548 20.69 -60.48 27.61
CA LEU A 548 20.31 -61.81 27.14
C LEU A 548 19.53 -62.56 28.23
N ARG A 549 18.33 -63.03 27.89
CA ARG A 549 17.53 -63.88 28.78
C ARG A 549 18.19 -65.27 28.85
N LYS A 550 18.09 -65.93 30.01
CA LYS A 550 18.64 -67.28 30.23
C LYS A 550 18.35 -68.19 29.03
N PRO A 551 19.37 -68.64 28.28
CA PRO A 551 19.17 -69.56 27.17
C PRO A 551 18.58 -70.88 27.66
N LYS A 552 17.72 -71.52 26.86
CA LYS A 552 17.18 -72.85 27.18
C LYS A 552 18.27 -73.92 27.28
N SER A 553 19.37 -73.74 26.55
CA SER A 553 20.56 -74.59 26.59
C SER A 553 21.41 -74.38 27.85
N TYR A 554 21.15 -73.32 28.63
CA TYR A 554 21.94 -73.02 29.83
C TYR A 554 21.49 -73.90 31.01
N PRO A 555 22.41 -74.58 31.72
CA PRO A 555 22.04 -75.52 32.78
C PRO A 555 21.12 -74.91 33.84
N GLU A 556 20.07 -75.65 34.24
CA GLU A 556 19.13 -75.21 35.28
C GLU A 556 19.79 -75.06 36.66
N ILE A 557 20.75 -75.93 36.96
CA ILE A 557 21.52 -75.94 38.21
C ILE A 557 22.39 -74.69 38.38
N LEU A 558 22.74 -74.02 37.27
CA LEU A 558 23.50 -72.78 37.31
C LEU A 558 22.56 -71.57 37.33
N LYS A 559 22.86 -70.66 38.25
CA LYS A 559 22.22 -69.35 38.29
C LYS A 559 22.58 -68.59 37.02
N TRP A 560 21.61 -67.90 36.43
CA TRP A 560 21.88 -66.95 35.35
C TRP A 560 22.10 -65.57 35.97
N PHE A 561 22.92 -64.73 35.34
CA PHE A 561 23.08 -63.36 35.80
C PHE A 561 21.73 -62.64 35.78
N ASP A 562 21.28 -62.18 36.94
CA ASP A 562 20.04 -61.43 37.11
C ASP A 562 20.39 -59.94 37.25
N CYS A 563 20.19 -59.16 36.18
CA CYS A 563 20.41 -57.71 36.22
C CYS A 563 19.32 -57.11 37.14
N GLN A 564 19.72 -56.37 38.17
CA GLN A 564 18.77 -55.71 39.09
C GLN A 564 17.84 -54.73 38.35
N ASP A 565 18.35 -54.11 37.29
CA ASP A 565 17.62 -53.26 36.37
C ASP A 565 17.12 -54.06 35.15
N ALA A 566 15.99 -53.65 34.56
CA ALA A 566 15.45 -54.28 33.35
C ALA A 566 16.35 -54.11 32.11
N PHE A 567 17.21 -53.08 32.12
CA PHE A 567 18.17 -52.75 31.08
C PHE A 567 19.55 -52.54 31.71
N CYS A 568 20.61 -52.88 30.99
CA CYS A 568 21.98 -52.72 31.45
C CYS A 568 22.75 -51.79 30.48
N LYS A 569 23.89 -51.27 30.95
CA LYS A 569 24.75 -50.37 30.17
C LYS A 569 25.55 -51.15 29.12
N PRO A 570 25.64 -50.70 27.85
CA PRO A 570 26.45 -51.38 26.83
C PRO A 570 27.91 -51.61 27.26
N ASN A 571 28.53 -50.67 27.97
CA ASN A 571 29.93 -50.79 28.42
C ASN A 571 30.16 -51.79 29.56
N LYS A 572 29.09 -52.33 30.17
CA LYS A 572 29.17 -53.36 31.20
C LYS A 572 28.82 -54.76 30.68
N MET A 573 28.54 -54.87 29.38
CA MET A 573 28.06 -56.10 28.76
C MET A 573 29.14 -56.71 27.87
N VAL A 574 29.12 -58.03 27.74
CA VAL A 574 30.01 -58.81 26.86
C VAL A 574 29.22 -59.58 25.82
N ALA A 575 29.84 -59.88 24.67
CA ALA A 575 29.22 -60.61 23.58
C ALA A 575 29.67 -62.08 23.55
N ASN A 576 28.76 -63.00 23.23
CA ASN A 576 29.05 -64.42 22.92
C ASN A 576 29.90 -65.15 23.98
N ALA A 577 29.66 -64.88 25.27
CA ALA A 577 30.44 -65.40 26.39
C ALA A 577 29.58 -66.10 27.46
N GLU A 578 28.47 -66.72 27.05
CA GLU A 578 27.50 -67.37 27.93
C GLU A 578 28.17 -68.36 28.87
N ASN A 579 29.07 -69.19 28.35
CA ASN A 579 29.71 -70.26 29.11
C ASN A 579 30.89 -69.76 29.96
N LEU A 580 31.47 -68.60 29.63
CA LEU A 580 32.61 -68.03 30.33
C LEU A 580 32.19 -67.17 31.53
N VAL A 581 31.06 -66.46 31.42
CA VAL A 581 30.66 -65.45 32.43
C VAL A 581 29.14 -65.28 32.58
N GLY A 582 28.30 -66.12 31.96
CA GLY A 582 26.84 -65.95 31.94
C GLY A 582 26.13 -66.02 33.29
N SER A 583 26.79 -66.50 34.35
CA SER A 583 26.27 -66.44 35.72
C SER A 583 26.73 -65.19 36.49
N ILE A 584 27.71 -64.44 35.96
CA ILE A 584 28.44 -63.39 36.70
C ILE A 584 28.23 -62.00 36.12
N MET A 585 27.98 -61.87 34.81
CA MET A 585 27.83 -60.57 34.17
C MET A 585 26.78 -60.57 33.05
N PRO A 586 26.24 -59.40 32.67
CA PRO A 586 25.21 -59.32 31.63
C PRO A 586 25.83 -59.51 30.25
N LEU A 587 25.10 -60.23 29.39
CA LEU A 587 25.48 -60.50 28.01
C LEU A 587 24.59 -59.72 27.04
N PHE A 588 25.16 -59.29 25.91
CA PHE A 588 24.37 -58.73 24.82
C PHE A 588 23.34 -59.76 24.32
N PRO A 589 22.12 -59.33 23.97
CA PRO A 589 21.18 -60.19 23.26
C PRO A 589 21.71 -60.48 21.84
N ASP A 590 20.98 -61.31 21.09
CA ASP A 590 21.33 -61.68 19.72
C ASP A 590 21.34 -60.45 18.79
N LEU A 591 22.49 -59.79 18.70
CA LEU A 591 22.76 -58.58 17.93
C LEU A 591 24.02 -58.77 17.09
N PRO A 592 24.12 -58.13 15.91
CA PRO A 592 25.31 -58.22 15.08
C PRO A 592 26.58 -57.73 15.80
N LEU A 593 27.64 -58.54 15.80
CA LEU A 593 28.89 -58.23 16.54
C LEU A 593 29.51 -56.89 16.12
N ASN A 594 29.46 -56.57 14.83
CA ASN A 594 29.94 -55.29 14.29
C ASN A 594 29.17 -54.08 14.87
N PHE A 595 27.88 -54.22 15.15
CA PHE A 595 27.08 -53.19 15.81
C PHE A 595 27.43 -53.10 17.30
N ILE A 596 27.56 -54.25 17.97
CA ILE A 596 27.95 -54.30 19.39
C ILE A 596 29.31 -53.60 19.61
N GLN A 597 30.31 -53.88 18.77
CA GLN A 597 31.65 -53.27 18.85
C GLN A 597 31.62 -51.74 18.73
N LYS A 598 30.63 -51.16 18.04
CA LYS A 598 30.48 -49.70 17.96
C LYS A 598 29.96 -49.08 19.25
N LEU A 599 29.10 -49.80 19.99
CA LEU A 599 28.55 -49.37 21.28
C LEU A 599 29.49 -49.67 22.46
N ASN A 600 30.20 -50.79 22.38
CA ASN A 600 31.23 -51.19 23.33
C ASN A 600 32.41 -51.81 22.57
N PRO A 601 33.49 -51.06 22.31
CA PRO A 601 34.69 -51.56 21.64
C PRO A 601 35.35 -52.75 22.35
N SER A 602 35.21 -52.83 23.68
CA SER A 602 35.76 -53.88 24.53
C SER A 602 34.77 -55.01 24.84
N CYS A 603 33.73 -55.20 24.01
CA CYS A 603 32.69 -56.20 24.24
C CYS A 603 33.19 -57.66 24.21
N GLN A 604 34.37 -57.90 23.67
CA GLN A 604 35.04 -59.22 23.63
C GLN A 604 36.21 -59.31 24.63
N ASP A 605 36.58 -58.21 25.28
CA ASP A 605 37.65 -58.17 26.30
C ASP A 605 37.08 -58.65 27.63
N ILE A 606 36.90 -59.96 27.78
CA ILE A 606 36.28 -60.55 28.97
C ILE A 606 37.24 -60.38 30.17
N PRO A 607 36.84 -59.71 31.27
CA PRO A 607 37.70 -59.55 32.42
C PRO A 607 38.02 -60.90 33.07
N ILE A 608 39.31 -61.26 33.11
CA ILE A 608 39.80 -62.55 33.64
C ILE A 608 39.26 -62.82 35.06
N ALA A 609 39.21 -61.79 35.91
CA ALA A 609 38.64 -61.89 37.27
C ALA A 609 37.19 -62.42 37.26
N LYS A 610 36.37 -62.03 36.28
CA LYS A 610 34.98 -62.50 36.14
C LYS A 610 34.88 -63.94 35.65
N VAL A 611 35.82 -64.36 34.79
CA VAL A 611 35.93 -65.76 34.36
C VAL A 611 36.29 -66.67 35.54
N PHE A 612 37.20 -66.23 36.41
CA PHE A 612 37.49 -66.96 37.64
C PHE A 612 36.31 -66.99 38.62
N GLU A 613 35.57 -65.89 38.78
CA GLU A 613 34.33 -65.88 39.56
C GLU A 613 33.31 -66.91 39.02
N GLN A 614 33.20 -67.05 37.69
CA GLN A 614 32.35 -68.08 37.06
C GLN A 614 32.88 -69.49 37.40
N LEU A 615 34.19 -69.74 37.27
CA LEU A 615 34.80 -71.02 37.59
C LEU A 615 34.58 -71.41 39.06
N LEU A 616 34.72 -70.46 39.98
CA LEU A 616 34.42 -70.65 41.39
C LEU A 616 32.94 -71.01 41.60
N LEU A 617 32.01 -70.34 40.89
CA LEU A 617 30.59 -70.69 40.96
C LEU A 617 30.30 -72.10 40.42
N LEU A 618 30.95 -72.49 39.33
CA LEU A 618 30.85 -73.84 38.76
C LEU A 618 31.34 -74.89 39.78
N SER A 619 32.48 -74.65 40.42
CA SER A 619 33.04 -75.57 41.41
C SER A 619 32.09 -75.80 42.60
N LYS A 620 31.46 -74.72 43.10
CA LYS A 620 30.49 -74.76 44.21
C LYS A 620 29.16 -75.40 43.84
N SER A 621 28.75 -75.30 42.58
CA SER A 621 27.45 -75.77 42.09
C SER A 621 27.51 -77.16 41.46
N TYR A 622 28.69 -77.80 41.48
CA TYR A 622 28.92 -79.07 40.82
C TYR A 622 28.01 -80.19 41.35
N SER A 623 27.54 -81.02 40.43
CA SER A 623 26.76 -82.22 40.73
C SER A 623 27.10 -83.30 39.72
N GLU A 624 27.37 -84.53 40.19
CA GLU A 624 27.71 -85.67 39.31
C GLU A 624 26.64 -85.95 38.26
N LYS A 625 25.37 -85.62 38.55
CA LYS A 625 24.25 -85.78 37.62
C LYS A 625 24.41 -84.95 36.33
N TYR A 626 25.11 -83.81 36.41
CA TYR A 626 25.28 -82.86 35.31
C TYR A 626 26.75 -82.79 34.83
N LYS A 627 27.52 -83.84 35.09
CA LYS A 627 28.97 -83.90 34.79
C LYS A 627 29.30 -83.53 33.32
N PRO A 628 28.57 -83.98 32.29
CA PRO A 628 28.86 -83.61 30.90
C PRO A 628 28.71 -82.10 30.63
N GLU A 629 27.68 -81.46 31.18
CA GLU A 629 27.44 -80.03 31.03
C GLU A 629 28.52 -79.21 31.73
N PHE A 630 28.89 -79.57 32.97
CA PHE A 630 29.98 -78.90 33.69
C PHE A 630 31.33 -79.06 32.97
N HIS A 631 31.61 -80.24 32.41
CA HIS A 631 32.85 -80.49 31.67
C HIS A 631 32.98 -79.57 30.46
N HIS A 632 31.89 -79.32 29.71
CA HIS A 632 31.91 -78.39 28.57
C HIS A 632 32.27 -76.95 28.98
N PHE A 633 31.67 -76.44 30.06
CA PHE A 633 31.96 -75.09 30.57
C PHE A 633 33.39 -74.97 31.07
N VAL A 634 33.83 -75.94 31.87
CA VAL A 634 35.19 -75.97 32.41
C VAL A 634 36.22 -76.02 31.28
N LYS A 635 35.99 -76.87 30.27
CA LYS A 635 36.84 -76.95 29.08
C LYS A 635 36.96 -75.59 28.38
N GLN A 636 35.85 -74.91 28.10
CA GLN A 636 35.89 -73.61 27.43
C GLN A 636 36.56 -72.52 28.28
N ILE A 637 36.38 -72.56 29.60
CA ILE A 637 37.08 -71.64 30.51
C ILE A 637 38.60 -71.86 30.46
N TYR A 638 39.07 -73.11 30.52
CA TYR A 638 40.50 -73.41 30.44
C TYR A 638 41.07 -73.12 29.04
N GLU A 639 40.32 -73.36 27.97
CA GLU A 639 40.69 -72.96 26.61
C GLU A 639 40.90 -71.45 26.54
N PHE A 640 39.95 -70.66 27.04
CA PHE A 640 40.09 -69.20 27.12
C PHE A 640 41.30 -68.77 27.97
N LEU A 641 41.49 -69.35 29.17
CA LEU A 641 42.61 -69.01 30.04
C LEU A 641 43.98 -69.37 29.45
N ASN A 642 44.07 -70.42 28.63
CA ASN A 642 45.30 -70.79 27.93
C ASN A 642 45.62 -69.84 26.76
N GLU A 643 44.61 -69.25 26.12
CA GLU A 643 44.79 -68.31 25.01
C GLU A 643 45.18 -66.90 25.47
N VAL A 644 44.80 -66.52 26.70
CA VAL A 644 45.14 -65.21 27.27
C VAL A 644 46.51 -65.29 27.94
N THR A 645 47.45 -64.41 27.57
CA THR A 645 48.73 -64.27 28.27
C THR A 645 48.51 -63.65 29.64
N VAL A 646 48.35 -64.48 30.68
CA VAL A 646 48.15 -64.04 32.06
C VAL A 646 49.48 -63.97 32.80
N ASP A 647 49.59 -63.02 33.72
CA ASP A 647 50.67 -62.95 34.71
C ASP A 647 50.68 -64.23 35.58
N GLU A 648 51.77 -65.00 35.54
CA GLU A 648 51.89 -66.31 36.23
C GLU A 648 51.60 -66.20 37.74
N ALA A 649 51.84 -65.04 38.34
CA ALA A 649 51.55 -64.76 39.74
C ALA A 649 50.04 -64.71 40.06
N LEU A 650 49.22 -64.24 39.12
CA LEU A 650 47.77 -64.16 39.26
C LEU A 650 47.13 -65.55 39.07
N ILE A 651 47.62 -66.33 38.09
CA ILE A 651 47.22 -67.73 37.91
C ILE A 651 47.53 -68.52 39.18
N GLY A 652 48.76 -68.44 39.69
CA GLY A 652 49.18 -69.19 40.88
C GLY A 652 48.34 -68.87 42.12
N SER A 653 48.05 -67.59 42.38
CA SER A 653 47.23 -67.17 43.53
C SER A 653 45.76 -67.62 43.42
N MET A 654 45.21 -67.74 42.20
CA MET A 654 43.80 -68.08 41.99
C MET A 654 43.59 -69.59 41.82
N GLU A 655 44.55 -70.33 41.27
CA GLU A 655 44.58 -71.80 41.28
C GLU A 655 44.62 -72.37 42.70
N GLU A 656 45.33 -71.71 43.61
CA GLU A 656 45.39 -72.08 45.03
C GLU A 656 44.03 -71.93 45.73
N GLN A 657 43.26 -70.89 45.38
CA GLN A 657 41.88 -70.72 45.86
C GLN A 657 40.90 -71.78 45.35
N VAL A 658 41.05 -72.24 44.10
CA VAL A 658 40.23 -73.32 43.53
C VAL A 658 40.63 -74.68 44.14
N ARG A 659 41.93 -74.93 44.35
CA ARG A 659 42.43 -76.15 45.02
C ARG A 659 41.95 -76.28 46.46
N CYS A 660 41.76 -75.17 47.17
CA CYS A 660 41.35 -75.17 48.58
C CYS A 660 39.85 -75.47 48.81
N MET A 661 38.97 -75.46 47.80
CA MET A 661 37.51 -75.44 48.01
C MET A 661 36.75 -76.77 47.97
N ASP A 662 37.34 -77.88 47.53
CA ASP A 662 36.94 -79.24 47.91
C ASP A 662 37.89 -80.20 47.17
N GLY A 663 38.47 -81.18 47.87
CA GLY A 663 39.42 -82.16 47.32
C GLY A 663 38.88 -83.10 46.23
N ARG A 664 37.81 -82.70 45.51
CA ARG A 664 37.14 -83.41 44.42
C ARG A 664 37.55 -82.93 43.03
N TRP A 665 38.24 -81.79 42.91
CA TRP A 665 38.80 -81.31 41.65
C TRP A 665 40.33 -81.27 41.72
N VAL A 666 40.98 -82.42 41.57
CA VAL A 666 42.38 -82.46 41.13
C VAL A 666 42.37 -82.34 39.61
N LEU A 667 42.23 -81.13 39.09
CA LEU A 667 42.63 -80.87 37.70
C LEU A 667 44.11 -80.50 37.72
N SER A 668 44.94 -81.55 37.70
CA SER A 668 46.34 -81.46 37.29
C SER A 668 46.38 -80.98 35.84
N THR A 669 46.97 -79.81 35.60
CA THR A 669 47.57 -79.30 34.34
C THR A 669 46.81 -79.52 33.00
N PRO A 670 46.88 -78.58 32.05
CA PRO A 670 46.16 -78.68 30.76
C PRO A 670 46.35 -80.01 30.00
N GLU A 671 47.47 -80.70 30.21
CA GLU A 671 47.83 -81.96 29.55
C GLU A 671 46.96 -83.18 29.93
N ASN A 672 46.28 -83.18 31.09
CA ASN A 672 45.42 -84.31 31.49
C ASN A 672 43.94 -84.14 31.12
N LEU A 673 43.53 -82.99 30.58
CA LEU A 673 42.17 -82.74 30.08
C LEU A 673 41.93 -83.29 28.65
N PHE A 674 43.00 -83.69 27.95
CA PHE A 674 42.96 -84.22 26.58
C PHE A 674 43.12 -85.74 26.47
N LYS A 675 42.86 -86.50 27.55
CA LYS A 675 42.77 -87.98 27.52
C LYS A 675 41.44 -88.50 28.02
#